data_AF-A0A7K5Q427-F1
#
_entry.id   AF-A0A7K5Q427-F1
#
_cell.length_a   1.000
_cell.length_b   1.000
_cell.length_c   1.000
_cell.angle_alpha   90.00
_cell.angle_beta   90.00
_cell.angle_gamma   90.00
#
_symmetry.space_group_name_H-M   'P 1'
#
loop_
_entity.id
_entity.type
_entity.pdbx_description
1 polymer ?
#
loop_
_entity_poly.entity_id
_entity_poly.type
_entity_poly.pdbx_seq_one_letter_code
_entity_poly.pdbx_strand_id
1 'polypeptide(L)'
;TSFCRYDSDGHLTNATFPTGEVSSFHSDVEKLTRVELDTSNRENVITATNFSATSTIYTLKQDNTQNIYRVSPDGSLRVTFASGMEISLNTEPHILAGVVSPTLGKCNISLPGEHNSNLIEWRQRREQTKGNISTFERRLRTHNRNLLSIDFDRATRTGKIYDDHRKFTLRIMYDQSGRPVLWSPISKYNEVNITYSHSGLVTYIQRGTWTEKMEYDPSGNIVSRTWADGKIWSYTYLEKSVMLLLHSQRRYIFEYDQSRWLQSVTMPSMVRHALQTVLSVGYYRHIYTPPDSGAALLQDTARDGRLLQTLYPGTGRRVLYKYTKQSRLSEILYDTTQVTFTYEESSGVIKTIHLMHDGFICTIRYRQTGPLIGRQIFRFSEEGLVNARFDYSYNNFRVTSMQAMINETPLPIDLYRYVDVSGRTEQFGKFSVINYDLNQVITTTVMKHTKIFSANGQVIEVQYEILKSIAYWMTIQYDTMGRMVICDIRVGVDANITRYFYEYDPDGQLQTVSVNDKTQWRYSYDLNGNINLLSHGNSARLTPLRYDLRDRITRLGEIQYKMDEDGFLRQRGNEIFEYNSNGLLNKAYNKVSGWTVQYCYDGLGRRVASKSSLGQHLQFFYADLSNPIRVTHLYNHTSSEITSLYYDLQGHLIAMELSSGEEYYVACDNTGTPLAVFSSRGQVIKEILYTPYGEIYQDTNPDFEVIIGFHGGLYDSLTKLVHLGQRDYDVIAGRWTTPNHRIWKHLNAVPQPFNLYSFENNYPVGKIQDVAKYTTDIGSWLELFGFQLHNVLPGFPKPEIEALGTTYELLQLQTKTQEWDPGKTILGIQCELQKQLRNFISLDQLPMTPRYSDGKCSEGAKQLRFAAVPSVFGKGIKFAIKDGIVTADIIGVANEDSRRIAAILNNAHYLENLHFTIEGRDTHYFIKLGSLEEDLALMGSTGGRRILENGVNVTVSQMTSVLGGRTRRFADIQLQHGALCFNVRYGTTLEEEKNHVLEIARQRAVAQAWTKEQRRLQEGEEGIRAWTDGEKQQLLSTGRVQGYDGYFVLSVEQYLELSDSANNIHFMRQSEIGRR
;
A
#
# COMPACT_ATOMS: atom_id res chain seq x y z
N THR A 1 -14.23 -20.40 16.33
CA THR A 1 -13.59 -20.94 17.55
C THR A 1 -12.28 -21.58 17.16
N SER A 2 -11.20 -21.32 17.90
CA SER A 2 -9.92 -22.04 17.73
C SER A 2 -9.85 -23.15 18.77
N PHE A 3 -9.20 -24.26 18.43
CA PHE A 3 -9.07 -25.44 19.31
C PHE A 3 -7.60 -25.75 19.52
N CYS A 4 -7.23 -25.98 20.77
CA CYS A 4 -5.86 -26.31 21.17
C CYS A 4 -5.84 -27.68 21.83
N ARG A 5 -4.87 -28.51 21.44
CA ARG A 5 -4.59 -29.82 22.03
C ARG A 5 -3.24 -29.77 22.73
N TYR A 6 -3.16 -30.44 23.87
CA TYR A 6 -1.96 -30.50 24.71
C TYR A 6 -1.52 -31.95 24.92
N ASP A 7 -0.23 -32.17 25.18
CA ASP A 7 0.28 -33.44 25.70
C ASP A 7 -0.03 -33.61 27.20
N SER A 8 0.48 -34.69 27.82
CA SER A 8 0.30 -34.97 29.25
C SER A 8 0.99 -33.97 30.17
N ASP A 9 2.02 -33.29 29.68
CA ASP A 9 2.83 -32.33 30.43
C ASP A 9 2.31 -30.89 30.28
N GLY A 10 1.30 -30.69 29.43
CA GLY A 10 0.64 -29.41 29.18
C GLY A 10 1.27 -28.59 28.05
N HIS A 11 2.16 -29.16 27.23
CA HIS A 11 2.68 -28.49 26.04
C HIS A 11 1.69 -28.56 24.88
N LEU A 12 1.57 -27.46 24.13
CA LEU A 12 0.69 -27.38 22.97
C LEU A 12 1.20 -28.29 21.85
N THR A 13 0.40 -29.25 21.41
CA THR A 13 0.72 -30.19 20.32
C THR A 13 -0.01 -29.88 19.03
N ASN A 14 -1.25 -29.38 19.09
CA ASN A 14 -1.98 -28.95 17.89
C ASN A 14 -2.81 -27.70 18.16
N ALA A 15 -2.83 -26.80 17.20
CA ALA A 15 -3.75 -25.67 17.14
C ALA A 15 -4.55 -25.73 15.83
N THR A 16 -5.86 -25.91 15.94
CA THR A 16 -6.81 -25.91 14.81
C THR A 16 -7.56 -24.59 14.78
N PHE A 17 -7.56 -23.94 13.63
CA PHE A 17 -8.18 -22.63 13.41
C PHE A 17 -9.51 -22.75 12.67
N PRO A 18 -10.39 -21.73 12.78
CA PRO A 18 -11.71 -21.77 12.15
C PRO A 18 -11.69 -21.95 10.63
N THR A 19 -10.60 -21.59 9.97
CA THR A 19 -10.40 -21.73 8.52
C THR A 19 -10.16 -23.19 8.08
N GLY A 20 -9.97 -24.12 9.01
CA GLY A 20 -9.56 -25.49 8.71
C GLY A 20 -8.04 -25.73 8.80
N GLU A 21 -7.25 -24.67 8.99
CA GLU A 21 -5.80 -24.77 9.15
C GLU A 21 -5.42 -25.45 10.47
N VAL A 22 -4.40 -26.28 10.44
CA VAL A 22 -3.84 -26.96 11.63
C VAL A 22 -2.35 -26.66 11.73
N SER A 23 -1.90 -26.21 12.89
CA SER A 23 -0.48 -26.13 13.25
C SER A 23 -0.19 -27.24 14.26
N SER A 24 0.77 -28.11 13.94
CA SER A 24 1.19 -29.24 14.77
C SER A 24 2.60 -29.01 15.27
N PHE A 25 2.85 -29.32 16.53
CA PHE A 25 4.12 -29.14 17.22
C PHE A 25 4.60 -30.50 17.73
N HIS A 26 5.79 -30.90 17.31
CA HIS A 26 6.43 -32.12 17.77
C HIS A 26 7.71 -31.75 18.54
N SER A 27 7.77 -32.13 19.80
CA SER A 27 8.94 -31.90 20.67
C SER A 27 9.72 -33.19 20.86
N ASP A 28 11.02 -33.14 20.61
CA ASP A 28 11.98 -34.18 21.00
C ASP A 28 12.91 -33.61 22.08
N VAL A 29 12.87 -34.23 23.26
CA VAL A 29 13.55 -33.76 24.46
C VAL A 29 14.70 -34.72 24.78
N GLU A 30 15.73 -34.73 23.92
CA GLU A 30 17.04 -35.29 24.25
C GLU A 30 17.94 -34.22 24.91
N LYS A 31 19.28 -34.38 24.91
CA LYS A 31 20.24 -33.35 25.39
C LYS A 31 20.07 -31.97 24.71
N LEU A 32 19.30 -31.89 23.63
CA LEU A 32 19.01 -30.70 22.85
C LEU A 32 17.49 -30.67 22.62
N THR A 33 16.79 -29.62 23.05
CA THR A 33 15.34 -29.52 22.86
C THR A 33 15.07 -29.11 21.41
N ARG A 34 14.52 -30.03 20.63
CA ARG A 34 14.13 -29.80 19.23
C ARG A 34 12.61 -29.71 19.17
N VAL A 35 12.10 -28.64 18.56
CA VAL A 35 10.66 -28.50 18.27
C VAL A 35 10.48 -28.29 16.78
N GLU A 36 9.67 -29.17 16.18
CA GLU A 36 9.27 -29.12 14.79
C GLU A 36 7.84 -28.60 14.69
N LEU A 37 7.66 -27.52 13.94
CA LEU A 37 6.35 -26.98 13.59
C LEU A 37 6.02 -27.43 12.17
N ASP A 38 4.97 -28.23 12.05
CA ASP A 38 4.36 -28.63 10.79
C ASP A 38 2.98 -28.00 10.66
N THR A 39 2.78 -27.26 9.58
CA THR A 39 1.51 -26.61 9.30
C THR A 39 0.77 -27.31 8.15
N SER A 40 -0.56 -27.28 8.15
CA SER A 40 -1.37 -27.88 7.09
C SER A 40 -1.12 -27.27 5.71
N ASN A 41 -0.58 -26.04 5.65
CA ASN A 41 -0.09 -25.39 4.43
C ASN A 41 1.37 -25.73 4.07
N ARG A 42 1.94 -26.79 4.68
CA ARG A 42 3.26 -27.36 4.38
C ARG A 42 4.47 -26.44 4.67
N GLU A 43 4.33 -25.50 5.60
CA GLU A 43 5.49 -24.85 6.23
C GLU A 43 6.06 -25.79 7.31
N ASN A 44 7.35 -26.12 7.18
CA ASN A 44 8.09 -26.93 8.15
C ASN A 44 9.20 -26.06 8.74
N VAL A 45 9.16 -25.87 10.05
CA VAL A 45 10.12 -25.05 10.77
C VAL A 45 10.74 -25.87 11.88
N ILE A 46 12.08 -25.94 11.90
CA ILE A 46 12.81 -26.67 12.92
C ILE A 46 13.47 -25.65 13.85
N THR A 47 13.24 -25.82 15.14
CA THR A 47 13.83 -24.99 16.18
C THR A 47 14.61 -25.88 17.12
N ALA A 48 15.85 -25.49 17.42
CA ALA A 48 16.74 -26.24 18.27
C ALA A 48 17.28 -25.32 19.38
N THR A 49 17.13 -25.74 20.62
CA THR A 49 17.57 -24.99 21.79
C THR A 49 18.68 -25.77 22.51
N ASN A 50 19.84 -25.13 22.68
CA ASN A 50 20.96 -25.67 23.41
C ASN A 50 21.24 -24.78 24.63
N PHE A 51 21.15 -25.39 25.82
CA PHE A 51 21.40 -24.72 27.08
C PHE A 51 22.80 -25.07 27.60
N SER A 52 23.58 -24.05 27.95
CA SER A 52 24.88 -24.19 28.60
C SER A 52 25.00 -23.23 29.77
N ALA A 53 25.94 -23.48 30.69
CA ALA A 53 26.18 -22.59 31.83
C ALA A 53 26.52 -21.13 31.44
N THR A 54 27.03 -20.92 30.23
CA THR A 54 27.50 -19.61 29.74
C THR A 54 26.54 -18.92 28.77
N SER A 55 25.59 -19.64 28.16
CA SER A 55 24.65 -19.07 27.20
C SER A 55 23.55 -20.05 26.80
N THR A 56 22.40 -19.51 26.39
CA THR A 56 21.35 -20.26 25.69
C THR A 56 21.41 -19.93 24.20
N ILE A 57 21.46 -20.96 23.35
CA ILE A 57 21.53 -20.80 21.90
C ILE A 57 20.24 -21.35 21.28
N TYR A 58 19.53 -20.49 20.55
CA TYR A 58 18.38 -20.86 19.72
C TYR A 58 18.82 -20.88 18.26
N THR A 59 18.55 -21.98 17.57
CA THR A 59 18.76 -22.11 16.13
C THR A 59 17.40 -22.25 15.46
N LEU A 60 17.07 -21.32 14.56
CA LEU A 60 15.89 -21.38 13.72
C LEU A 60 16.33 -21.81 12.32
N LYS A 61 15.87 -22.98 11.88
CA LYS A 61 16.09 -23.47 10.53
C LYS A 61 14.77 -23.49 9.77
N GLN A 62 14.75 -22.79 8.62
CA GLN A 62 13.63 -22.77 7.69
C GLN A 62 14.17 -23.13 6.31
N ASP A 63 13.85 -24.34 5.85
CA ASP A 63 14.46 -24.94 4.66
C ASP A 63 16.01 -24.86 4.71
N ASN A 64 16.63 -24.07 3.82
CA ASN A 64 18.07 -23.87 3.72
C ASN A 64 18.59 -22.64 4.50
N THR A 65 17.69 -21.82 5.05
CA THR A 65 18.06 -20.63 5.83
C THR A 65 18.21 -20.97 7.30
N GLN A 66 19.23 -20.40 7.94
CA GLN A 66 19.53 -20.61 9.36
C GLN A 66 19.80 -19.27 10.05
N ASN A 67 19.03 -18.99 11.10
CA ASN A 67 19.25 -17.86 12.01
C ASN A 67 19.66 -18.38 13.39
N ILE A 68 20.67 -17.77 13.99
CA ILE A 68 21.21 -18.17 15.30
C ILE A 68 21.05 -17.02 16.28
N TYR A 69 20.44 -17.29 17.43
CA TYR A 69 20.24 -16.34 18.52
C TYR A 69 20.95 -16.87 19.77
N ARG A 70 21.82 -16.07 20.36
CA ARG A 70 22.59 -16.41 21.56
C ARG A 70 22.27 -15.44 22.68
N VAL A 71 21.67 -15.94 23.75
CA VAL A 71 21.35 -15.19 24.96
C VAL A 71 22.38 -15.50 26.03
N SER A 72 23.02 -14.47 26.56
CA SER A 72 23.97 -14.57 27.67
C SER A 72 23.24 -14.40 29.02
N PRO A 73 23.81 -14.87 30.15
CA PRO A 73 23.16 -14.79 31.46
C PRO A 73 22.87 -13.37 31.96
N ASP A 74 23.60 -12.37 31.45
CA ASP A 74 23.39 -10.94 31.73
C ASP A 74 22.20 -10.34 30.95
N GLY A 75 21.62 -11.10 30.02
CA GLY A 75 20.57 -10.65 29.11
C GLY A 75 21.08 -10.09 27.78
N SER A 76 22.40 -10.08 27.55
CA SER A 76 22.98 -9.68 26.28
C SER A 76 22.61 -10.69 25.17
N LEU A 77 22.24 -10.17 24.00
CA LEU A 77 21.70 -10.94 22.88
C LEU A 77 22.59 -10.77 21.65
N ARG A 78 23.11 -11.87 21.10
CA ARG A 78 23.80 -11.88 19.80
C ARG A 78 22.98 -12.64 18.77
N VAL A 79 22.86 -12.09 17.57
CA VAL A 79 22.09 -12.67 16.46
C VAL A 79 22.97 -12.72 15.23
N THR A 80 22.98 -13.87 14.55
CA THR A 80 23.55 -14.05 13.22
C THR A 80 22.41 -14.43 12.28
N PHE A 81 22.10 -13.55 11.33
CA PHE A 81 21.06 -13.78 10.35
C PHE A 81 21.58 -14.60 9.17
N ALA A 82 20.67 -15.26 8.46
CA ALA A 82 20.95 -15.99 7.23
C ALA A 82 21.60 -15.11 6.14
N SER A 83 21.30 -13.80 6.14
CA SER A 83 21.93 -12.81 5.26
C SER A 83 23.42 -12.56 5.55
N GLY A 84 23.94 -13.13 6.65
CA GLY A 84 25.30 -12.94 7.16
C GLY A 84 25.47 -11.67 7.98
N MET A 85 24.43 -10.86 8.16
CA MET A 85 24.47 -9.72 9.08
C MET A 85 24.47 -10.23 10.53
N GLU A 86 25.29 -9.61 11.38
CA GLU A 86 25.32 -9.90 12.82
C GLU A 86 24.92 -8.68 13.63
N ILE A 87 24.17 -8.91 14.71
CA ILE A 87 23.78 -7.90 15.70
C ILE A 87 24.17 -8.39 17.08
N SER A 88 24.86 -7.55 17.86
CA SER A 88 25.18 -7.80 19.27
C SER A 88 24.61 -6.69 20.13
N LEU A 89 23.64 -7.03 20.97
CA LEU A 89 23.01 -6.18 21.97
C LEU A 89 23.62 -6.48 23.34
N ASN A 90 24.28 -5.49 23.92
CA ASN A 90 24.96 -5.62 25.20
C ASN A 90 24.19 -4.89 26.30
N THR A 91 24.01 -5.58 27.41
CA THR A 91 23.34 -5.06 28.60
C THR A 91 24.32 -4.42 29.57
N GLU A 92 23.85 -3.38 30.27
CA GLU A 92 24.54 -2.70 31.36
C GLU A 92 23.55 -2.48 32.52
N PRO A 93 23.98 -2.47 33.80
CA PRO A 93 23.10 -2.19 34.93
C PRO A 93 22.42 -0.82 34.81
N HIS A 94 21.11 -0.76 35.04
CA HIS A 94 20.38 0.51 34.99
C HIS A 94 20.88 1.49 36.07
N ILE A 95 21.18 2.75 35.71
CA ILE A 95 21.82 3.70 36.65
C ILE A 95 20.95 4.06 37.86
N LEU A 96 19.61 3.98 37.73
CA LEU A 96 18.63 4.15 38.81
C LEU A 96 18.24 2.84 39.54
N ALA A 97 17.89 1.77 38.81
CA ALA A 97 17.38 0.52 39.38
C ALA A 97 18.48 -0.51 39.75
N GLY A 98 19.73 -0.28 39.34
CA GLY A 98 20.87 -1.13 39.64
C GLY A 98 20.90 -2.43 38.84
N VAL A 99 21.61 -3.43 39.37
CA VAL A 99 21.89 -4.73 38.70
C VAL A 99 20.61 -5.57 38.52
N VAL A 100 19.58 -5.33 39.32
CA VAL A 100 18.29 -6.05 39.27
C VAL A 100 17.51 -5.74 37.98
N SER A 101 17.87 -4.68 37.26
CA SER A 101 17.25 -4.32 35.98
C SER A 101 18.33 -4.00 34.94
N PRO A 102 18.78 -4.98 34.13
CA PRO A 102 19.70 -4.70 33.03
C PRO A 102 19.01 -3.85 31.96
N THR A 103 19.76 -2.92 31.38
CA THR A 103 19.32 -2.08 30.26
C THR A 103 20.26 -2.23 29.08
N LEU A 104 19.73 -2.12 27.87
CA LEU A 104 20.57 -2.14 26.67
C LEU A 104 21.37 -0.85 26.55
N GLY A 105 22.69 -0.97 26.66
CA GLY A 105 23.62 0.16 26.57
C GLY A 105 24.27 0.28 25.19
N LYS A 106 24.50 -0.84 24.49
CA LYS A 106 25.24 -0.85 23.21
C LYS A 106 24.64 -1.83 22.21
N CYS A 107 24.67 -1.44 20.94
CA CYS A 107 24.30 -2.25 19.80
C CYS A 107 25.44 -2.20 18.77
N ASN A 108 26.00 -3.37 18.44
CA ASN A 108 27.00 -3.52 17.39
C ASN A 108 26.37 -4.24 16.20
N ILE A 109 26.57 -3.72 15.00
CA ILE A 109 26.02 -4.29 13.76
C ILE A 109 27.16 -4.47 12.77
N SER A 110 27.31 -5.67 12.20
CA SER A 110 28.33 -5.96 11.19
C SER A 110 27.72 -6.60 9.95
N LEU A 111 28.17 -6.16 8.77
CA LEU A 111 27.80 -6.72 7.49
C LEU A 111 28.85 -7.72 6.98
N PRO A 112 28.47 -8.66 6.10
CA PRO A 112 29.41 -9.61 5.50
C PRO A 112 30.55 -8.89 4.75
N GLY A 113 31.80 -9.19 5.13
CA GLY A 113 32.99 -8.65 4.47
C GLY A 113 33.43 -7.26 4.95
N GLU A 114 32.72 -6.62 5.89
CA GLU A 114 33.18 -5.38 6.53
C GLU A 114 34.11 -5.68 7.72
N HIS A 115 35.18 -4.91 7.86
CA HIS A 115 36.13 -5.05 8.98
C HIS A 115 35.71 -4.30 10.25
N ASN A 116 34.86 -3.27 10.12
CA ASN A 116 34.44 -2.42 11.23
C ASN A 116 32.94 -2.57 11.48
N SER A 117 32.55 -2.83 12.74
CA SER A 117 31.15 -2.86 13.14
C SER A 117 30.60 -1.44 13.32
N ASN A 118 29.35 -1.24 12.91
CA ASN A 118 28.57 -0.06 13.23
C ASN A 118 28.16 -0.10 14.71
N LEU A 119 28.61 0.89 15.49
CA LEU A 119 28.37 0.98 16.93
C LEU A 119 27.35 2.07 17.25
N ILE A 120 26.29 1.69 17.97
CA ILE A 120 25.30 2.58 18.55
C ILE A 120 25.35 2.42 20.08
N GLU A 121 25.44 3.52 20.82
CA GLU A 121 25.47 3.49 22.30
C GLU A 121 24.42 4.44 22.90
N TRP A 122 23.79 4.00 23.98
CA TRP A 122 23.09 4.85 24.93
C TRP A 122 23.93 5.00 26.19
N ARG A 123 24.32 6.24 26.52
CA ARG A 123 24.97 6.55 27.80
C ARG A 123 24.00 7.23 28.73
N GLN A 124 23.90 6.73 29.96
CA GLN A 124 23.03 7.28 31.00
C GLN A 124 23.86 8.05 32.01
N ARG A 125 23.33 9.17 32.49
CA ARG A 125 23.91 9.97 33.57
C ARG A 125 22.83 10.40 34.54
N ARG A 126 23.19 10.51 35.83
CA ARG A 126 22.34 11.07 36.87
C ARG A 126 23.10 12.16 37.62
N GLU A 127 22.41 13.21 38.02
CA GLU A 127 22.90 14.14 39.03
C GLU A 127 22.01 14.05 40.27
N GLN A 128 22.63 14.19 41.44
CA GLN A 128 21.96 14.13 42.73
C GLN A 128 22.19 15.44 43.48
N THR A 129 21.12 16.00 44.04
CA THR A 129 21.18 17.10 45.00
C THR A 129 20.48 16.67 46.29
N LYS A 130 21.20 16.77 47.42
CA LYS A 130 20.71 16.36 48.75
C LYS A 130 20.18 14.92 48.82
N GLY A 131 20.83 13.98 48.11
CA GLY A 131 20.45 12.56 48.09
C GLY A 131 19.29 12.19 47.17
N ASN A 132 18.56 13.19 46.63
CA ASN A 132 17.52 12.98 45.64
C ASN A 132 18.07 13.19 44.22
N ILE A 133 17.60 12.40 43.26
CA ILE A 133 17.95 12.55 41.84
C ILE A 133 17.30 13.85 41.35
N SER A 134 18.10 14.81 40.89
CA SER A 134 17.62 16.06 40.30
C SER A 134 17.41 15.94 38.80
N THR A 135 18.42 15.41 38.11
CA THR A 135 18.43 15.31 36.65
C THR A 135 18.79 13.91 36.21
N PHE A 136 18.16 13.46 35.13
CA PHE A 136 18.45 12.21 34.45
C PHE A 136 18.70 12.51 32.97
N GLU A 137 19.87 12.13 32.48
CA GLU A 137 20.35 12.41 31.12
C GLU A 137 20.61 11.10 30.38
N ARG A 138 20.21 11.05 29.11
CA ARG A 138 20.50 9.97 28.17
C ARG A 138 21.11 10.54 26.91
N ARG A 139 22.27 10.03 26.49
CA ARG A 139 22.94 10.42 25.25
C ARG A 139 22.94 9.28 24.26
N LEU A 140 22.37 9.53 23.10
CA LEU A 140 22.45 8.64 21.94
C LEU A 140 23.71 8.95 21.16
N ARG A 141 24.53 7.92 20.92
CA ARG A 141 25.81 8.04 20.22
C ARG A 141 25.93 7.03 19.10
N THR A 142 26.59 7.42 18.02
CA THR A 142 27.05 6.50 16.98
C THR A 142 28.52 6.74 16.69
N HIS A 143 29.29 5.67 16.53
CA HIS A 143 30.73 5.76 16.25
C HIS A 143 31.48 6.75 17.16
N ASN A 144 31.16 6.71 18.47
CA ASN A 144 31.68 7.61 19.50
C ASN A 144 31.33 9.10 19.35
N ARG A 145 30.39 9.50 18.50
CA ARG A 145 29.89 10.88 18.40
C ARG A 145 28.51 10.99 19.05
N ASN A 146 28.24 12.10 19.74
CA ASN A 146 26.91 12.37 20.30
C ASN A 146 25.99 12.84 19.18
N LEU A 147 24.85 12.17 19.04
CA LEU A 147 23.80 12.58 18.10
C LEU A 147 22.78 13.48 18.78
N LEU A 148 22.25 12.99 19.89
CA LEU A 148 21.16 13.63 20.62
C LEU A 148 21.34 13.37 22.12
N SER A 149 21.07 14.39 22.93
CA SER A 149 20.98 14.29 24.38
C SER A 149 19.56 14.56 24.82
N ILE A 150 19.04 13.73 25.72
CA ILE A 150 17.70 13.79 26.28
C ILE A 150 17.85 13.91 27.79
N ASP A 151 17.52 15.09 28.32
CA ASP A 151 17.64 15.44 29.73
C ASP A 151 16.26 15.63 30.34
N PHE A 152 16.05 15.11 31.54
CA PHE A 152 14.83 15.36 32.31
C PHE A 152 15.18 15.91 33.69
N ASP A 153 14.73 17.14 33.95
CA ASP A 153 14.82 17.77 35.27
C ASP A 153 13.53 17.49 36.06
N ARG A 154 13.68 16.78 37.18
CA ARG A 154 12.55 16.38 38.03
C ARG A 154 11.96 17.54 38.82
N ALA A 155 12.76 18.54 39.18
CA ALA A 155 12.30 19.68 39.98
C ALA A 155 11.40 20.60 39.15
N THR A 156 11.79 20.85 37.91
CA THR A 156 11.05 21.71 36.97
C THR A 156 10.09 20.92 36.07
N ARG A 157 10.08 19.58 36.14
CA ARG A 157 9.32 18.68 35.26
C ARG A 157 9.49 19.06 33.79
N THR A 158 10.74 19.30 33.40
CA THR A 158 11.09 19.78 32.06
C THR A 158 12.03 18.78 31.40
N GLY A 159 11.59 18.26 30.25
CA GLY A 159 12.44 17.54 29.31
C GLY A 159 13.16 18.51 28.38
N LYS A 160 14.43 18.24 28.07
CA LYS A 160 15.21 18.98 27.06
C LYS A 160 15.85 17.99 26.12
N ILE A 161 15.72 18.25 24.82
CA ILE A 161 16.30 17.44 23.76
C ILE A 161 17.15 18.37 22.91
N TYR A 162 18.41 18.03 22.70
CA TYR A 162 19.32 18.87 21.94
C TYR A 162 20.42 18.06 21.25
N ASP A 163 20.91 18.58 20.14
CA ASP A 163 22.12 18.07 19.49
C ASP A 163 23.38 18.64 20.14
N ASP A 164 24.53 18.00 19.90
CA ASP A 164 25.81 18.37 20.51
C ASP A 164 26.25 19.80 20.13
N HIS A 165 25.85 20.26 18.93
CA HIS A 165 26.14 21.61 18.43
C HIS A 165 25.10 22.67 18.84
N ARG A 166 24.03 22.27 19.55
CA ARG A 166 22.90 23.13 19.93
C ARG A 166 22.24 23.87 18.76
N LYS A 167 22.32 23.30 17.54
CA LYS A 167 21.54 23.76 16.37
C LYS A 167 20.08 23.36 16.49
N PHE A 168 19.78 22.31 17.25
CA PHE A 168 18.44 21.87 17.60
C PHE A 168 18.30 21.86 19.12
N THR A 169 17.20 22.41 19.62
CA THR A 169 16.81 22.31 21.02
C THR A 169 15.30 22.33 21.12
N LEU A 170 14.74 21.32 21.78
CA LEU A 170 13.32 21.18 22.06
C LEU A 170 13.13 21.01 23.56
N ARG A 171 12.31 21.87 24.15
CA ARG A 171 11.92 21.80 25.55
C ARG A 171 10.50 21.27 25.65
N ILE A 172 10.27 20.40 26.62
CA ILE A 172 8.98 19.76 26.83
C ILE A 172 8.62 19.94 28.30
N MET A 173 7.52 20.63 28.58
CA MET A 173 7.04 20.80 29.95
C MET A 173 5.95 19.78 30.25
N TYR A 174 5.99 19.24 31.47
CA TYR A 174 5.05 18.23 31.93
C TYR A 174 4.19 18.74 33.08
N ASP A 175 2.93 18.29 33.11
CA ASP A 175 2.02 18.55 34.23
C ASP A 175 2.35 17.70 35.46
N GLN A 176 1.52 17.79 36.50
CA GLN A 176 1.70 17.01 37.73
C GLN A 176 1.50 15.50 37.55
N SER A 177 0.79 15.09 36.50
CA SER A 177 0.56 13.69 36.15
C SER A 177 1.64 13.14 35.21
N GLY A 178 2.64 13.96 34.82
CA GLY A 178 3.71 13.58 33.92
C GLY A 178 3.30 13.55 32.44
N ARG A 179 2.29 14.33 32.04
CA ARG A 179 1.83 14.45 30.64
C ARG A 179 2.41 15.72 29.99
N PRO A 180 2.79 15.70 28.69
CA PRO A 180 3.39 16.83 28.02
C PRO A 180 2.33 17.88 27.70
N VAL A 181 2.51 19.10 28.18
CA VAL A 181 1.56 20.21 28.02
C VAL A 181 2.07 21.33 27.11
N LEU A 182 3.39 21.44 26.97
CA LEU A 182 4.02 22.45 26.11
C LEU A 182 5.24 21.84 25.42
N TRP A 183 5.29 21.96 24.10
CA TRP A 183 6.46 21.71 23.27
C TRP A 183 7.00 23.05 22.77
N SER A 184 8.20 23.40 23.22
CA SER A 184 8.83 24.70 22.98
C SER A 184 10.15 24.49 22.20
N PRO A 185 10.13 24.67 20.87
CA PRO A 185 11.34 24.63 20.03
C PRO A 185 12.21 25.90 20.19
N ILE A 186 13.32 25.99 19.46
CA ILE A 186 14.15 27.22 19.37
C ILE A 186 13.28 28.42 18.96
N SER A 187 13.61 29.60 19.48
CA SER A 187 12.80 30.85 19.56
C SER A 187 12.27 31.47 18.25
N LYS A 188 12.35 30.77 17.12
CA LYS A 188 11.81 31.18 15.81
C LYS A 188 10.57 30.38 15.39
N TYR A 189 10.22 29.32 16.10
CA TYR A 189 9.15 28.39 15.73
C TYR A 189 7.99 28.44 16.72
N ASN A 190 6.78 28.17 16.22
CA ASN A 190 5.59 28.20 17.06
C ASN A 190 5.62 27.03 18.04
N GLU A 191 5.41 27.35 19.32
CA GLU A 191 5.22 26.37 20.38
C GLU A 191 3.91 25.61 20.19
N VAL A 192 3.82 24.43 20.79
CA VAL A 192 2.60 23.62 20.78
C VAL A 192 2.10 23.45 22.20
N ASN A 193 0.87 23.91 22.43
CA ASN A 193 0.15 23.77 23.69
C ASN A 193 -0.85 22.64 23.60
N ILE A 194 -0.88 21.79 24.63
CA ILE A 194 -1.81 20.67 24.74
C ILE A 194 -2.51 20.74 26.09
N THR A 195 -3.83 20.60 26.09
CA THR A 195 -4.63 20.43 27.31
C THR A 195 -5.30 19.08 27.34
N TYR A 196 -5.55 18.58 28.55
CA TYR A 196 -6.11 17.26 28.77
C TYR A 196 -7.36 17.32 29.65
N SER A 197 -8.25 16.35 29.42
CA SER A 197 -9.32 16.02 30.36
C SER A 197 -8.76 15.42 31.66
N HIS A 198 -9.64 15.31 32.66
CA HIS A 198 -9.35 14.57 33.90
C HIS A 198 -8.99 13.09 33.64
N SER A 199 -9.47 12.49 32.55
CA SER A 199 -9.15 11.12 32.13
C SER A 199 -7.88 11.00 31.28
N GLY A 200 -7.23 12.12 30.94
CA GLY A 200 -6.00 12.15 30.13
C GLY A 200 -6.21 12.08 28.62
N LEU A 201 -7.42 12.39 28.14
CA LEU A 201 -7.71 12.58 26.72
C LEU A 201 -7.40 14.01 26.30
N VAL A 202 -6.98 14.23 25.06
CA VAL A 202 -6.62 15.57 24.56
C VAL A 202 -7.85 16.42 24.25
N THR A 203 -8.04 17.52 24.96
CA THR A 203 -9.21 18.39 24.77
C THR A 203 -8.94 19.61 23.89
N TYR A 204 -7.68 20.03 23.78
CA TYR A 204 -7.29 21.17 22.95
C TYR A 204 -5.83 21.07 22.57
N ILE A 205 -5.53 21.35 21.30
CA ILE A 205 -4.18 21.48 20.75
C ILE A 205 -4.09 22.82 20.04
N GLN A 206 -2.99 23.53 20.24
CA GLN A 206 -2.71 24.79 19.56
C GLN A 206 -1.26 24.84 19.09
N ARG A 207 -1.06 25.26 17.84
CA ARG A 207 0.24 25.58 17.25
C ARG A 207 0.15 26.89 16.46
N GLY A 208 0.64 27.98 17.02
CA GLY A 208 0.45 29.31 16.43
C GLY A 208 -1.03 29.65 16.30
N THR A 209 -1.48 29.90 15.07
CA THR A 209 -2.90 30.17 14.73
C THR A 209 -3.72 28.90 14.53
N TRP A 210 -3.09 27.73 14.45
CA TRP A 210 -3.78 26.47 14.25
C TRP A 210 -4.28 25.94 15.57
N THR A 211 -5.58 25.66 15.66
CA THR A 211 -6.21 25.15 16.87
C THR A 211 -7.16 24.04 16.53
N GLU A 212 -7.16 23.01 17.36
CA GLU A 212 -8.16 21.95 17.35
C GLU A 212 -8.68 21.75 18.77
N LYS A 213 -10.00 21.75 18.93
CA LYS A 213 -10.70 21.47 20.18
C LYS A 213 -11.52 20.19 20.03
N MET A 214 -11.46 19.31 21.03
CA MET A 214 -12.16 18.04 21.06
C MET A 214 -13.00 17.94 22.33
N GLU A 215 -14.23 17.47 22.17
CA GLU A 215 -15.14 17.20 23.28
C GLU A 215 -15.48 15.71 23.29
N TYR A 216 -15.64 15.15 24.48
CA TYR A 216 -15.81 13.71 24.69
C TYR A 216 -17.08 13.40 25.47
N ASP A 217 -17.68 12.24 25.18
CA ASP A 217 -18.71 11.65 26.03
C ASP A 217 -18.10 11.02 27.30
N PRO A 218 -18.92 10.59 28.29
CA PRO A 218 -18.42 9.91 29.50
C PRO A 218 -17.69 8.58 29.24
N SER A 219 -17.88 7.97 28.05
CA SER A 219 -17.19 6.74 27.63
C SER A 219 -15.83 7.02 26.97
N GLY A 220 -15.49 8.29 26.74
CA GLY A 220 -14.25 8.73 26.11
C GLY A 220 -14.31 8.83 24.58
N ASN A 221 -15.47 8.70 23.94
CA ASN A 221 -15.60 8.87 22.49
C ASN A 221 -15.71 10.36 22.12
N ILE A 222 -15.17 10.76 20.96
CA ILE A 222 -15.20 12.16 20.49
C ILE A 222 -16.62 12.50 20.02
N VAL A 223 -17.27 13.49 20.63
CA VAL A 223 -18.60 13.98 20.21
C VAL A 223 -18.55 15.24 19.36
N SER A 224 -17.49 16.02 19.47
CA SER A 224 -17.30 17.25 18.69
C SER A 224 -15.82 17.50 18.41
N ARG A 225 -15.51 17.93 17.18
CA ARG A 225 -14.22 18.50 16.79
C ARG A 225 -14.46 19.90 16.25
N THR A 226 -13.70 20.87 16.73
CA THR A 226 -13.79 22.27 16.29
C THR A 226 -12.42 22.77 15.89
N TRP A 227 -12.32 23.38 14.72
CA TRP A 227 -11.08 23.94 14.19
C TRP A 227 -11.02 25.47 14.34
N ALA A 228 -9.85 26.07 14.10
CA ALA A 228 -9.59 27.50 14.27
C ALA A 228 -10.46 28.43 13.39
N ASP A 229 -11.01 27.94 12.29
CA ASP A 229 -11.96 28.69 11.45
C ASP A 229 -13.42 28.60 11.96
N GLY A 230 -13.64 27.92 13.09
CA GLY A 230 -14.96 27.75 13.70
C GLY A 230 -15.80 26.64 13.09
N LYS A 231 -15.28 25.89 12.10
CA LYS A 231 -15.96 24.72 11.55
C LYS A 231 -16.02 23.61 12.59
N ILE A 232 -17.13 22.86 12.57
CA ILE A 232 -17.42 21.83 13.57
C ILE A 232 -17.81 20.55 12.86
N TRP A 233 -17.26 19.43 13.31
CA TRP A 233 -17.78 18.09 13.05
C TRP A 233 -18.40 17.55 14.33
N SER A 234 -19.61 17.03 14.22
CA SER A 234 -20.33 16.43 15.34
C SER A 234 -20.55 14.94 15.12
N TYR A 235 -20.37 14.17 16.19
CA TYR A 235 -20.48 12.73 16.20
C TYR A 235 -21.59 12.33 17.17
N THR A 236 -22.61 11.64 16.66
CA THR A 236 -23.68 11.07 17.48
C THR A 236 -23.56 9.56 17.51
N TYR A 237 -23.36 9.01 18.70
CA TYR A 237 -23.25 7.57 18.92
C TYR A 237 -24.60 6.98 19.30
N LEU A 238 -25.05 6.02 18.50
CA LEU A 238 -26.17 5.12 18.79
C LEU A 238 -25.59 3.71 18.98
N GLU A 239 -26.37 2.76 19.51
CA GLU A 239 -25.88 1.45 19.96
C GLU A 239 -24.98 0.71 18.94
N LYS A 240 -25.29 0.83 17.64
CA LYS A 240 -24.55 0.20 16.54
C LYS A 240 -24.23 1.17 15.40
N SER A 241 -24.38 2.46 15.60
CA SER A 241 -24.10 3.42 14.53
C SER A 241 -23.49 4.72 15.04
N VAL A 242 -22.67 5.31 14.18
CA VAL A 242 -22.06 6.62 14.39
C VAL A 242 -22.52 7.52 13.26
N MET A 243 -23.24 8.58 13.60
CA MET A 243 -23.60 9.62 12.65
C MET A 243 -22.58 10.75 12.75
N LEU A 244 -21.88 11.02 11.64
CA LEU A 244 -21.00 12.16 11.46
C LEU A 244 -21.75 13.24 10.68
N LEU A 245 -21.88 14.43 11.27
CA LEU A 245 -22.48 15.61 10.65
C LEU A 245 -21.44 16.73 10.54
N LEU A 246 -21.22 17.19 9.31
CA LEU A 246 -20.29 18.29 9.00
C LEU A 246 -20.96 19.65 9.14
N HIS A 247 -20.17 20.71 9.17
CA HIS A 247 -20.65 22.09 9.22
C HIS A 247 -21.59 22.42 8.05
N SER A 248 -21.33 21.87 6.85
CA SER A 248 -22.16 22.00 5.65
C SER A 248 -23.51 21.25 5.70
N GLN A 249 -23.82 20.56 6.80
CA GLN A 249 -24.98 19.66 6.95
C GLN A 249 -24.89 18.35 6.15
N ARG A 250 -23.75 18.04 5.52
CA ARG A 250 -23.51 16.71 4.97
C ARG A 250 -23.43 15.69 6.09
N ARG A 251 -24.16 14.59 5.91
CA ARG A 251 -24.33 13.54 6.91
C ARG A 251 -23.80 12.21 6.41
N TYR A 252 -22.91 11.59 7.18
CA TYR A 252 -22.42 10.24 6.98
C TYR A 252 -22.92 9.36 8.12
N ILE A 253 -23.37 8.14 7.83
CA ILE A 253 -23.80 7.18 8.85
C ILE A 253 -22.97 5.91 8.72
N PHE A 254 -22.22 5.60 9.77
CA PHE A 254 -21.40 4.39 9.86
C PHE A 254 -22.10 3.39 10.75
N GLU A 255 -22.41 2.20 10.24
CA GLU A 255 -23.07 1.13 10.98
C GLU A 255 -22.06 0.02 11.29
N TYR A 256 -22.11 -0.51 12.51
CA TYR A 256 -21.16 -1.49 13.03
C TYR A 256 -21.88 -2.73 13.57
N ASP A 257 -21.17 -3.86 13.58
CA ASP A 257 -21.62 -5.04 14.30
C ASP A 257 -21.40 -4.91 15.83
N GLN A 258 -21.82 -5.94 16.58
CA GLN A 258 -21.62 -5.99 18.04
C GLN A 258 -20.13 -5.99 18.45
N SER A 259 -19.23 -6.35 17.54
CA SER A 259 -17.77 -6.36 17.74
C SER A 259 -17.12 -5.05 17.27
N ARG A 260 -17.91 -4.02 16.91
CA ARG A 260 -17.47 -2.72 16.39
C ARG A 260 -16.65 -2.82 15.09
N TRP A 261 -16.98 -3.78 14.24
CA TRP A 261 -16.51 -3.85 12.85
C TRP A 261 -17.52 -3.21 11.91
N LEU A 262 -17.02 -2.43 10.95
CA LEU A 262 -17.85 -1.70 10.00
C LEU A 262 -18.67 -2.67 9.14
N GLN A 263 -19.98 -2.45 9.10
CA GLN A 263 -20.97 -3.23 8.36
C GLN A 263 -21.47 -2.47 7.13
N SER A 264 -21.62 -1.16 7.24
CA SER A 264 -22.14 -0.32 6.17
C SER A 264 -21.84 1.14 6.40
N VAL A 265 -21.84 1.88 5.30
CA VAL A 265 -21.71 3.33 5.30
C VAL A 265 -22.78 3.92 4.40
N THR A 266 -23.61 4.81 4.95
CA THR A 266 -24.56 5.61 4.18
C THR A 266 -23.97 6.98 3.92
N MET A 267 -23.84 7.32 2.64
CA MET A 267 -23.29 8.58 2.14
C MET A 267 -24.31 9.72 2.30
N PRO A 268 -23.89 11.00 2.21
CA PRO A 268 -24.80 12.15 2.23
C PRO A 268 -25.90 12.12 1.17
N SER A 269 -25.66 11.47 0.02
CA SER A 269 -26.68 11.20 -1.01
C SER A 269 -27.76 10.18 -0.60
N MET A 270 -27.73 9.68 0.64
CA MET A 270 -28.59 8.61 1.17
C MET A 270 -28.35 7.22 0.56
N VAL A 271 -27.24 7.08 -0.17
CA VAL A 271 -26.84 5.82 -0.79
C VAL A 271 -26.00 4.98 0.18
N ARG A 272 -26.31 3.68 0.29
CA ARG A 272 -25.69 2.76 1.27
C ARG A 272 -24.69 1.80 0.62
N HIS A 273 -23.48 1.79 1.16
CA HIS A 273 -22.40 0.84 0.87
C HIS A 273 -22.38 -0.26 1.92
N ALA A 274 -22.21 -1.52 1.53
CA ALA A 274 -22.21 -2.66 2.47
C ALA A 274 -20.86 -3.39 2.49
N LEU A 275 -20.46 -3.84 3.68
CA LEU A 275 -19.18 -4.47 3.98
C LEU A 275 -19.40 -5.68 4.88
N GLN A 276 -18.77 -6.80 4.55
CA GLN A 276 -18.86 -8.02 5.37
C GLN A 276 -17.60 -8.88 5.25
N THR A 277 -17.36 -9.70 6.26
CA THR A 277 -16.29 -10.71 6.25
C THR A 277 -16.87 -12.09 6.48
N VAL A 278 -16.61 -13.00 5.54
CA VAL A 278 -17.02 -14.40 5.59
C VAL A 278 -15.82 -15.26 5.93
N LEU A 279 -16.01 -16.20 6.87
CA LEU A 279 -15.04 -17.25 7.14
C LEU A 279 -15.18 -18.34 6.08
N SER A 280 -14.17 -18.48 5.22
CA SER A 280 -14.12 -19.49 4.17
C SER A 280 -13.13 -20.62 4.54
N VAL A 281 -12.88 -21.54 3.61
CA VAL A 281 -11.97 -22.68 3.79
C VAL A 281 -10.54 -22.25 3.43
N GLY A 282 -9.69 -22.11 4.44
CA GLY A 282 -8.30 -21.67 4.33
C GLY A 282 -8.08 -20.16 4.40
N TYR A 283 -9.13 -19.34 4.29
CA TYR A 283 -9.01 -17.88 4.24
C TYR A 283 -10.24 -17.14 4.77
N TYR A 284 -10.09 -15.83 4.96
CA TYR A 284 -11.18 -14.89 5.22
C TYR A 284 -11.50 -14.13 3.94
N ARG A 285 -12.76 -14.15 3.51
CA ARG A 285 -13.24 -13.38 2.35
C ARG A 285 -13.88 -12.08 2.81
N HIS A 286 -13.33 -10.97 2.38
CA HIS A 286 -13.88 -9.63 2.60
C HIS A 286 -14.67 -9.20 1.37
N ILE A 287 -15.90 -8.74 1.58
CA ILE A 287 -16.84 -8.40 0.51
C ILE A 287 -17.25 -6.94 0.71
N TYR A 288 -16.99 -6.12 -0.32
CA TYR A 288 -17.56 -4.79 -0.46
C TYR A 288 -18.62 -4.80 -1.55
N THR A 289 -19.87 -4.53 -1.20
CA THR A 289 -20.97 -4.45 -2.15
C THR A 289 -21.29 -2.98 -2.41
N PRO A 290 -21.07 -2.48 -3.64
CA PRO A 290 -21.47 -1.13 -4.01
C PRO A 290 -23.00 -1.00 -4.05
N PRO A 291 -23.53 0.22 -3.98
CA PRO A 291 -24.96 0.47 -4.06
C PRO A 291 -25.57 -0.01 -5.38
N ASP A 292 -26.79 -0.54 -5.31
CA ASP A 292 -27.63 -0.96 -6.44
C ASP A 292 -26.95 -1.85 -7.51
N SER A 293 -25.91 -2.62 -7.12
CA SER A 293 -25.18 -3.49 -8.04
C SER A 293 -24.72 -4.81 -7.39
N GLY A 294 -24.71 -5.87 -8.20
CA GLY A 294 -24.11 -7.16 -7.85
C GLY A 294 -22.57 -7.21 -8.03
N ALA A 295 -21.95 -6.13 -8.51
CA ALA A 295 -20.50 -6.05 -8.77
C ALA A 295 -19.69 -5.80 -7.48
N ALA A 296 -19.71 -6.77 -6.57
CA ALA A 296 -19.00 -6.68 -5.29
C ALA A 296 -17.48 -6.83 -5.46
N LEU A 297 -16.66 -6.06 -4.74
CA LEU A 297 -15.23 -6.35 -4.62
C LEU A 297 -15.01 -7.46 -3.59
N LEU A 298 -14.25 -8.48 -3.96
CA LEU A 298 -13.85 -9.58 -3.11
C LEU A 298 -12.34 -9.54 -2.84
N GLN A 299 -11.94 -9.60 -1.58
CA GLN A 299 -10.54 -9.73 -1.18
C GLN A 299 -10.39 -10.88 -0.20
N ASP A 300 -9.55 -11.86 -0.54
CA ASP A 300 -9.29 -13.02 0.30
C ASP A 300 -7.97 -12.83 1.04
N THR A 301 -7.97 -13.03 2.35
CA THR A 301 -6.77 -12.92 3.18
C THR A 301 -6.51 -14.19 3.98
N ALA A 302 -5.24 -14.53 4.12
CA ALA A 302 -4.79 -15.58 5.02
C ALA A 302 -5.02 -15.17 6.49
N ARG A 303 -4.91 -16.13 7.41
CA ARG A 303 -5.05 -15.87 8.86
C ARG A 303 -4.09 -14.79 9.38
N ASP A 304 -2.88 -14.72 8.83
CA ASP A 304 -1.86 -13.72 9.19
C ASP A 304 -2.01 -12.39 8.44
N GLY A 305 -3.08 -12.20 7.67
CA GLY A 305 -3.43 -10.94 7.01
C GLY A 305 -2.81 -10.74 5.64
N ARG A 306 -2.04 -11.71 5.12
CA ARG A 306 -1.53 -11.68 3.75
C ARG A 306 -2.67 -11.76 2.73
N LEU A 307 -2.61 -10.94 1.69
CA LEU A 307 -3.57 -10.97 0.60
C LEU A 307 -3.33 -12.21 -0.27
N LEU A 308 -4.37 -13.01 -0.53
CA LEU A 308 -4.33 -14.21 -1.37
C LEU A 308 -4.97 -13.95 -2.73
N GLN A 309 -6.05 -13.17 -2.76
CA GLN A 309 -6.78 -12.86 -3.98
C GLN A 309 -7.46 -11.49 -3.90
N THR A 310 -7.51 -10.78 -5.03
CA THR A 310 -8.45 -9.68 -5.29
C THR A 310 -9.26 -10.03 -6.52
N LEU A 311 -10.59 -9.98 -6.43
CA LEU A 311 -11.52 -10.35 -7.50
C LEU A 311 -12.63 -9.30 -7.63
N TYR A 312 -12.84 -8.87 -8.87
CA TYR A 312 -13.97 -8.05 -9.27
C TYR A 312 -14.89 -8.88 -10.17
N PRO A 313 -16.00 -9.43 -9.66
CA PRO A 313 -16.96 -10.22 -10.43
C PRO A 313 -17.68 -9.41 -11.53
N GLY A 314 -17.71 -8.08 -11.44
CA GLY A 314 -18.36 -7.20 -12.41
C GLY A 314 -17.85 -7.41 -13.83
N THR A 315 -16.52 -7.28 -14.02
CA THR A 315 -15.87 -7.63 -15.29
C THR A 315 -15.04 -8.91 -15.21
N GLY A 316 -14.96 -9.57 -14.06
CA GLY A 316 -14.16 -10.78 -13.85
C GLY A 316 -12.66 -10.55 -13.67
N ARG A 317 -12.22 -9.33 -13.31
CA ARG A 317 -10.80 -9.05 -13.04
C ARG A 317 -10.33 -9.83 -11.82
N ARG A 318 -9.16 -10.46 -11.89
CA ARG A 318 -8.63 -11.30 -10.82
C ARG A 318 -7.12 -11.16 -10.70
N VAL A 319 -6.65 -10.97 -9.47
CA VAL A 319 -5.24 -11.03 -9.09
C VAL A 319 -5.07 -12.07 -8.00
N LEU A 320 -4.16 -13.02 -8.20
CA LEU A 320 -3.81 -14.07 -7.24
C LEU A 320 -2.40 -13.81 -6.72
N TYR A 321 -2.20 -14.02 -5.42
CA TYR A 321 -0.93 -13.85 -4.73
C TYR A 321 -0.53 -15.19 -4.09
N LYS A 322 0.57 -15.78 -4.55
CA LYS A 322 1.12 -17.02 -4.01
C LYS A 322 2.33 -16.74 -3.14
N TYR A 323 2.56 -17.60 -2.16
CA TYR A 323 3.64 -17.46 -1.18
C TYR A 323 4.48 -18.72 -1.08
N THR A 324 5.76 -18.55 -0.74
CA THR A 324 6.64 -19.65 -0.36
C THR A 324 6.23 -20.24 0.99
N LYS A 325 6.82 -21.39 1.32
CA LYS A 325 6.71 -22.03 2.65
C LYS A 325 7.27 -21.19 3.80
N GLN A 326 8.05 -20.14 3.53
CA GLN A 326 8.49 -19.19 4.56
C GLN A 326 7.63 -17.92 4.59
N SER A 327 6.40 -18.00 4.05
CA SER A 327 5.47 -16.89 3.95
C SER A 327 5.96 -15.66 3.16
N ARG A 328 6.92 -15.83 2.24
CA ARG A 328 7.41 -14.76 1.34
C ARG A 328 6.61 -14.77 0.04
N LEU A 329 6.38 -13.61 -0.58
CA LEU A 329 5.64 -13.53 -1.85
C LEU A 329 6.41 -14.26 -2.95
N SER A 330 5.83 -15.26 -3.59
CA SER A 330 6.50 -16.10 -4.60
C SER A 330 6.03 -15.79 -6.02
N GLU A 331 4.72 -15.58 -6.19
CA GLU A 331 4.14 -15.29 -7.51
C GLU A 331 2.94 -14.35 -7.40
N ILE A 332 2.72 -13.58 -8.47
CA ILE A 332 1.48 -12.86 -8.72
C ILE A 332 0.98 -13.25 -10.11
N LEU A 333 -0.31 -13.62 -10.20
CA LEU A 333 -0.95 -14.02 -11.45
C LEU A 333 -2.17 -13.13 -11.69
N TYR A 334 -2.28 -12.57 -12.89
CA TYR A 334 -3.46 -11.83 -13.33
C TYR A 334 -3.56 -11.85 -14.84
N ASP A 335 -4.77 -11.97 -15.38
CA ASP A 335 -5.03 -12.11 -16.82
C ASP A 335 -4.14 -13.20 -17.47
N THR A 336 -3.20 -12.81 -18.33
CA THR A 336 -2.17 -13.66 -18.95
C THR A 336 -0.77 -13.39 -18.37
N THR A 337 -0.67 -12.48 -17.41
CA THR A 337 0.59 -12.04 -16.80
C THR A 337 0.96 -12.91 -15.61
N GLN A 338 2.22 -13.34 -15.60
CA GLN A 338 2.84 -14.04 -14.49
C GLN A 338 4.02 -13.21 -13.98
N VAL A 339 4.06 -12.95 -12.68
CA VAL A 339 5.21 -12.36 -11.99
C VAL A 339 5.77 -13.38 -11.02
N THR A 340 7.05 -13.70 -11.12
CA THR A 340 7.75 -14.63 -10.22
C THR A 340 8.82 -13.92 -9.40
N PHE A 341 8.89 -14.25 -8.12
CA PHE A 341 9.83 -13.72 -7.13
C PHE A 341 10.73 -14.85 -6.68
N THR A 342 12.03 -14.75 -6.99
CA THR A 342 13.02 -15.75 -6.58
C THR A 342 13.90 -15.20 -5.48
N TYR A 343 14.20 -16.04 -4.50
CA TYR A 343 15.02 -15.72 -3.35
C TYR A 343 16.32 -16.53 -3.39
N GLU A 344 17.39 -15.99 -2.82
CA GLU A 344 18.63 -16.74 -2.62
C GLU A 344 18.44 -17.80 -1.52
N GLU A 345 18.81 -19.05 -1.80
CA GLU A 345 18.49 -20.19 -0.92
C GLU A 345 19.14 -20.12 0.46
N SER A 346 20.37 -19.62 0.56
CA SER A 346 21.14 -19.55 1.80
C SER A 346 20.76 -18.34 2.66
N SER A 347 20.58 -17.17 2.04
CA SER A 347 20.34 -15.90 2.74
C SER A 347 18.86 -15.54 2.86
N GLY A 348 18.01 -16.10 1.99
CA GLY A 348 16.60 -15.76 1.85
C GLY A 348 16.33 -14.41 1.18
N VAL A 349 17.35 -13.63 0.80
CA VAL A 349 17.13 -12.28 0.24
C VAL A 349 16.57 -12.34 -1.20
N ILE A 350 15.89 -11.28 -1.64
CA ILE A 350 15.27 -11.26 -2.98
C ILE A 350 16.37 -11.21 -4.06
N LYS A 351 16.32 -12.13 -5.01
CA LYS A 351 17.32 -12.26 -6.08
C LYS A 351 16.80 -11.74 -7.41
N THR A 352 15.62 -12.19 -7.83
CA THR A 352 15.01 -11.75 -9.09
C THR A 352 13.52 -11.53 -8.96
N ILE A 353 13.02 -10.53 -9.68
CA ILE A 353 11.60 -10.31 -9.97
C ILE A 353 11.46 -10.44 -11.48
N HIS A 354 10.65 -11.36 -11.96
CA HIS A 354 10.52 -11.68 -13.37
C HIS A 354 9.05 -11.65 -13.78
N LEU A 355 8.69 -10.66 -14.60
CA LEU A 355 7.37 -10.52 -15.19
C LEU A 355 7.38 -11.07 -16.61
N MET A 356 6.36 -11.85 -16.96
CA MET A 356 6.09 -12.36 -18.30
C MET A 356 4.63 -12.04 -18.67
N HIS A 357 4.41 -11.42 -19.82
CA HIS A 357 3.09 -11.06 -20.35
C HIS A 357 3.13 -11.08 -21.88
N ASP A 358 2.38 -11.99 -22.53
CA ASP A 358 2.20 -12.02 -23.99
C ASP A 358 3.51 -11.88 -24.81
N GLY A 359 4.59 -12.51 -24.36
CA GLY A 359 5.93 -12.45 -24.98
C GLY A 359 6.83 -11.32 -24.49
N PHE A 360 6.27 -10.28 -23.86
CA PHE A 360 7.02 -9.27 -23.13
C PHE A 360 7.54 -9.86 -21.80
N ILE A 361 8.83 -9.65 -21.54
CA ILE A 361 9.50 -10.06 -20.32
C ILE A 361 10.20 -8.85 -19.73
N CYS A 362 9.97 -8.60 -18.44
CA CYS A 362 10.73 -7.62 -17.65
C CYS A 362 11.34 -8.33 -16.44
N THR A 363 12.67 -8.32 -16.33
CA THR A 363 13.39 -8.91 -15.20
C THR A 363 14.16 -7.86 -14.42
N ILE A 364 13.92 -7.76 -13.13
CA ILE A 364 14.73 -7.01 -12.17
C ILE A 364 15.59 -8.01 -11.40
N ARG A 365 16.92 -7.82 -11.38
CA ARG A 365 17.84 -8.63 -10.58
C ARG A 365 18.53 -7.78 -9.53
N TYR A 366 18.61 -8.29 -8.32
CA TYR A 366 19.31 -7.66 -7.19
C TYR A 366 20.55 -8.46 -6.81
N ARG A 367 21.61 -7.74 -6.41
CA ARG A 367 22.73 -8.30 -5.68
C ARG A 367 22.82 -7.59 -4.34
N GLN A 368 22.73 -8.34 -3.25
CA GLN A 368 22.70 -7.79 -1.90
C GLN A 368 23.93 -8.21 -1.08
N THR A 369 24.33 -7.36 -0.14
CA THR A 369 25.31 -7.66 0.90
C THR A 369 24.62 -7.46 2.25
N GLY A 370 24.33 -8.54 2.98
CA GLY A 370 23.35 -8.48 4.07
C GLY A 370 21.99 -8.04 3.52
N PRO A 371 21.29 -7.07 4.13
CA PRO A 371 20.05 -6.52 3.59
C PRO A 371 20.25 -5.47 2.46
N LEU A 372 21.45 -4.93 2.27
CA LEU A 372 21.68 -3.75 1.41
C LEU A 372 21.79 -4.12 -0.07
N ILE A 373 21.13 -3.36 -0.95
CA ILE A 373 21.18 -3.55 -2.41
C ILE A 373 22.44 -2.90 -2.97
N GLY A 374 23.43 -3.69 -3.37
CA GLY A 374 24.66 -3.21 -4.02
C GLY A 374 24.55 -3.09 -5.54
N ARG A 375 23.63 -3.83 -6.17
CA ARG A 375 23.35 -3.72 -7.61
C ARG A 375 21.91 -4.03 -7.95
N GLN A 376 21.36 -3.28 -8.90
CA GLN A 376 20.04 -3.50 -9.51
C GLN A 376 20.19 -3.55 -11.03
N ILE A 377 19.58 -4.54 -11.69
CA ILE A 377 19.66 -4.72 -13.14
C ILE A 377 18.27 -4.92 -13.72
N PHE A 378 17.89 -4.11 -14.70
CA PHE A 378 16.69 -4.26 -15.52
C PHE A 378 17.05 -4.91 -16.85
N ARG A 379 16.32 -5.97 -17.21
CA ARG A 379 16.42 -6.64 -18.51
C ARG A 379 15.05 -6.80 -19.16
N PHE A 380 15.00 -6.60 -20.47
CA PHE A 380 13.78 -6.73 -21.28
C PHE A 380 14.00 -7.75 -22.42
N SER A 381 12.94 -8.46 -22.82
CA SER A 381 13.01 -9.38 -23.98
C SER A 381 12.68 -8.73 -25.31
N GLU A 382 11.92 -7.64 -25.31
CA GLU A 382 11.48 -6.98 -26.54
C GLU A 382 12.68 -6.33 -27.25
N GLU A 383 12.88 -6.66 -28.54
CA GLU A 383 14.03 -6.20 -29.35
C GLU A 383 14.15 -4.66 -29.42
N GLY A 384 13.07 -3.94 -29.09
CA GLY A 384 13.04 -2.48 -29.09
C GLY A 384 13.34 -1.79 -27.76
N LEU A 385 13.55 -2.51 -26.65
CA LEU A 385 13.76 -1.93 -25.31
C LEU A 385 15.21 -2.09 -24.83
N VAL A 386 15.72 -1.08 -24.12
CA VAL A 386 17.10 -1.06 -23.61
C VAL A 386 17.20 -1.55 -22.17
N ASN A 387 18.31 -2.20 -21.85
CA ASN A 387 18.64 -2.68 -20.51
C ASN A 387 19.27 -1.57 -19.66
N ALA A 388 19.15 -1.69 -18.33
CA ALA A 388 19.76 -0.76 -17.39
C ALA A 388 20.42 -1.47 -16.20
N ARG A 389 21.48 -0.89 -15.66
CA ARG A 389 22.20 -1.35 -14.48
C ARG A 389 22.52 -0.17 -13.57
N PHE A 390 22.28 -0.35 -12.28
CA PHE A 390 22.58 0.61 -11.22
C PHE A 390 23.46 -0.07 -10.17
N ASP A 391 24.64 0.50 -9.90
CA ASP A 391 25.57 0.05 -8.87
C ASP A 391 25.58 1.04 -7.70
N TYR A 392 25.51 0.53 -6.47
CA TYR A 392 25.45 1.31 -5.24
C TYR A 392 26.62 0.97 -4.32
N SER A 393 27.24 2.00 -3.76
CA SER A 393 28.26 1.86 -2.71
C SER A 393 27.73 2.40 -1.38
N TYR A 394 28.22 1.84 -0.27
CA TYR A 394 27.75 2.18 1.06
C TYR A 394 28.88 2.57 2.02
N ASN A 395 28.53 3.38 3.01
CA ASN A 395 29.32 3.63 4.22
C ASN A 395 28.37 3.74 5.42
N ASN A 396 28.52 2.86 6.41
CA ASN A 396 27.64 2.80 7.59
C ASN A 396 26.15 2.77 7.19
N PHE A 397 25.77 1.86 6.30
CA PHE A 397 24.40 1.71 5.75
C PHE A 397 23.89 2.90 4.90
N ARG A 398 24.67 3.97 4.71
CA ARG A 398 24.32 5.10 3.83
C ARG A 398 24.81 4.87 2.41
N VAL A 399 23.96 5.11 1.41
CA VAL A 399 24.39 5.11 0.00
C VAL A 399 25.34 6.28 -0.22
N THR A 400 26.58 6.03 -0.62
CA THR A 400 27.61 7.06 -0.89
C THR A 400 27.77 7.38 -2.37
N SER A 401 27.43 6.43 -3.25
CA SER A 401 27.47 6.65 -4.69
C SER A 401 26.44 5.78 -5.40
N MET A 402 25.92 6.28 -6.52
CA MET A 402 25.12 5.54 -7.48
C MET A 402 25.72 5.74 -8.87
N GLN A 403 25.97 4.65 -9.59
CA GLN A 403 26.41 4.68 -10.98
C GLN A 403 25.38 3.98 -11.86
N ALA A 404 24.86 4.72 -12.85
CA ALA A 404 23.92 4.21 -13.83
C ALA A 404 24.63 3.82 -15.13
N MET A 405 24.16 2.75 -15.77
CA MET A 405 24.54 2.31 -17.11
C MET A 405 23.27 1.90 -17.84
N ILE A 406 22.89 2.65 -18.88
CA ILE A 406 21.65 2.47 -19.63
C ILE A 406 22.02 2.31 -21.10
N ASN A 407 21.48 1.29 -21.76
CA ASN A 407 21.85 0.93 -23.13
C ASN A 407 23.39 0.82 -23.33
N GLU A 408 24.07 0.15 -22.39
CA GLU A 408 25.54 0.01 -22.35
C GLU A 408 26.34 1.33 -22.25
N THR A 409 25.65 2.48 -22.17
CA THR A 409 26.26 3.80 -21.97
C THR A 409 26.39 4.07 -20.46
N PRO A 410 27.61 4.19 -19.91
CA PRO A 410 27.80 4.59 -18.53
C PRO A 410 27.51 6.09 -18.36
N LEU A 411 26.72 6.44 -17.35
CA LEU A 411 26.47 7.82 -16.95
C LEU A 411 27.45 8.27 -15.85
N PRO A 412 27.57 9.58 -15.60
CA PRO A 412 28.35 10.11 -14.47
C PRO A 412 27.92 9.49 -13.13
N ILE A 413 28.87 9.37 -12.21
CA ILE A 413 28.61 8.85 -10.86
C ILE A 413 28.00 9.95 -10.01
N ASP A 414 26.81 9.70 -9.45
CA ASP A 414 26.22 10.57 -8.45
C ASP A 414 26.79 10.24 -7.08
N LEU A 415 27.41 11.23 -6.44
CA LEU A 415 27.96 11.12 -5.09
C LEU A 415 26.98 11.67 -4.06
N TYR A 416 26.89 10.99 -2.91
CA TYR A 416 26.02 11.37 -1.81
C TYR A 416 26.84 11.61 -0.54
N ARG A 417 26.60 12.74 0.13
CA ARG A 417 27.22 13.09 1.42
C ARG A 417 26.16 13.49 2.42
N TYR A 418 26.40 13.17 3.68
CA TYR A 418 25.45 13.37 4.76
C TYR A 418 26.12 13.95 6.00
N VAL A 419 25.37 14.73 6.76
CA VAL A 419 25.76 15.19 8.10
C VAL A 419 25.79 13.98 9.03
N ASP A 420 26.95 13.65 9.58
CA ASP A 420 27.12 12.47 10.46
C ASP A 420 26.26 12.52 11.74
N VAL A 421 25.85 13.70 12.20
CA VAL A 421 25.03 13.89 13.42
C VAL A 421 23.53 13.77 13.12
N SER A 422 23.04 14.46 12.09
CA SER A 422 21.59 14.57 11.81
C SER A 422 21.09 13.67 10.68
N GLY A 423 21.99 13.11 9.87
CA GLY A 423 21.64 12.28 8.71
C GLY A 423 21.18 13.07 7.48
N ARG A 424 21.11 14.41 7.58
CA ARG A 424 20.75 15.29 6.47
C ARG A 424 21.67 15.10 5.29
N THR A 425 21.11 15.08 4.09
CA THR A 425 21.87 15.17 2.84
C THR A 425 22.56 16.53 2.75
N GLU A 426 23.89 16.54 2.62
CA GLU A 426 24.71 17.72 2.33
C GLU A 426 25.06 17.83 0.84
N GLN A 427 25.07 16.69 0.14
CA GLN A 427 25.34 16.64 -1.29
C GLN A 427 24.61 15.45 -1.93
N PHE A 428 24.04 15.65 -3.10
CA PHE A 428 23.56 14.60 -3.99
C PHE A 428 23.94 14.94 -5.44
N GLY A 429 24.69 14.06 -6.10
CA GLY A 429 25.29 14.36 -7.39
C GLY A 429 26.15 15.62 -7.34
N LYS A 430 25.88 16.57 -8.24
CA LYS A 430 26.53 17.89 -8.29
C LYS A 430 25.94 18.95 -7.35
N PHE A 431 24.81 18.66 -6.71
CA PHE A 431 24.06 19.61 -5.90
C PHE A 431 24.53 19.60 -4.46
N SER A 432 24.93 20.76 -3.94
CA SER A 432 25.21 20.95 -2.51
C SER A 432 23.99 21.48 -1.80
N VAL A 433 23.73 20.98 -0.60
CA VAL A 433 22.56 21.33 0.22
C VAL A 433 23.02 22.05 1.48
N ILE A 434 22.49 23.25 1.68
CA ILE A 434 22.76 24.08 2.85
C ILE A 434 21.44 24.29 3.59
N ASN A 435 21.44 23.97 4.88
CA ASN A 435 20.27 24.12 5.74
C ASN A 435 20.52 25.25 6.75
N TYR A 436 19.58 26.21 6.81
CA TYR A 436 19.57 27.27 7.82
C TYR A 436 18.24 27.21 8.56
N ASP A 437 18.29 26.73 9.80
CA ASP A 437 17.10 26.35 10.57
C ASP A 437 16.23 25.34 9.77
N LEU A 438 15.01 25.71 9.36
CA LEU A 438 14.15 24.93 8.44
C LEU A 438 14.39 25.22 6.95
N ASN A 439 15.00 26.37 6.62
CA ASN A 439 15.17 26.81 5.25
C ASN A 439 16.25 25.99 4.54
N GLN A 440 16.04 25.77 3.25
CA GLN A 440 16.85 24.87 2.44
C GLN A 440 17.36 25.60 1.22
N VAL A 441 18.65 25.48 0.95
CA VAL A 441 19.29 26.02 -0.25
C VAL A 441 20.02 24.88 -0.95
N ILE A 442 19.60 24.58 -2.17
CA ILE A 442 20.26 23.62 -3.06
C ILE A 442 21.02 24.44 -4.10
N THR A 443 22.32 24.24 -4.22
CA THR A 443 23.18 25.10 -5.05
C THR A 443 24.17 24.29 -5.88
N THR A 444 24.45 24.80 -7.07
CA THR A 444 25.61 24.45 -7.89
C THR A 444 26.45 25.72 -8.11
N THR A 445 27.41 25.68 -9.02
CA THR A 445 28.15 26.88 -9.47
C THR A 445 27.28 27.82 -10.33
N VAL A 446 26.22 27.31 -10.95
CA VAL A 446 25.36 28.03 -11.91
C VAL A 446 24.03 28.43 -11.27
N MET A 447 23.43 27.53 -10.49
CA MET A 447 22.08 27.72 -9.94
C MET A 447 22.03 27.68 -8.43
N LYS A 448 21.02 28.32 -7.87
CA LYS A 448 20.67 28.27 -6.45
C LYS A 448 19.15 28.23 -6.30
N HIS A 449 18.65 27.11 -5.80
CA HIS A 449 17.25 26.86 -5.47
C HIS A 449 17.04 27.01 -3.96
N THR A 450 16.26 28.01 -3.55
CA THR A 450 16.02 28.34 -2.14
C THR A 450 14.56 28.11 -1.78
N LYS A 451 14.30 27.37 -0.69
CA LYS A 451 12.97 27.21 -0.09
C LYS A 451 12.96 27.77 1.32
N ILE A 452 11.98 28.62 1.59
CA ILE A 452 11.78 29.27 2.88
C ILE A 452 10.47 28.76 3.48
N PHE A 453 10.52 28.41 4.76
CA PHE A 453 9.39 27.85 5.50
C PHE A 453 8.89 28.82 6.57
N SER A 454 7.59 28.77 6.84
CA SER A 454 6.97 29.47 7.95
C SER A 454 7.38 28.89 9.29
N ALA A 455 7.05 29.59 10.38
CA ALA A 455 7.21 29.08 11.75
C ALA A 455 6.42 27.78 12.03
N ASN A 456 5.46 27.43 11.17
CA ASN A 456 4.70 26.18 11.22
C ASN A 456 5.29 25.05 10.35
N GLY A 457 6.29 25.35 9.50
CA GLY A 457 6.89 24.36 8.59
C GLY A 457 6.22 24.26 7.21
N GLN A 458 5.41 25.24 6.83
CA GLN A 458 4.84 25.31 5.48
C GLN A 458 5.74 26.12 4.57
N VAL A 459 5.88 25.75 3.29
CA VAL A 459 6.65 26.53 2.31
C VAL A 459 5.94 27.87 2.08
N ILE A 460 6.62 28.99 2.31
CA ILE A 460 6.07 30.34 2.07
C ILE A 460 6.74 31.04 0.90
N GLU A 461 7.94 30.61 0.51
CA GLU A 461 8.66 31.18 -0.61
C GLU A 461 9.60 30.15 -1.26
N VAL A 462 9.64 30.19 -2.59
CA VAL A 462 10.56 29.41 -3.43
C VAL A 462 11.24 30.37 -4.39
N GLN A 463 12.57 30.37 -4.42
CA GLN A 463 13.37 31.18 -5.32
C GLN A 463 14.29 30.30 -6.14
N TYR A 464 14.34 30.53 -7.45
CA TYR A 464 15.28 29.89 -8.35
C TYR A 464 16.17 30.95 -8.97
N GLU A 465 17.43 30.99 -8.56
CA GLU A 465 18.46 31.85 -9.10
C GLU A 465 19.30 31.08 -10.12
N ILE A 466 19.50 31.64 -11.32
CA ILE A 466 20.38 31.11 -12.36
C ILE A 466 21.33 32.23 -12.78
N LEU A 467 22.64 31.98 -12.75
CA LEU A 467 23.67 32.98 -13.02
C LEU A 467 23.50 34.27 -12.18
N LYS A 468 23.09 34.09 -10.91
CA LYS A 468 22.80 35.16 -9.92
C LYS A 468 21.58 36.04 -10.21
N SER A 469 20.76 35.69 -11.20
CA SER A 469 19.48 36.34 -11.49
C SER A 469 18.33 35.45 -11.05
N ILE A 470 17.31 36.02 -10.38
CA ILE A 470 16.12 35.27 -9.96
C ILE A 470 15.25 34.99 -11.18
N ALA A 471 15.39 33.79 -11.74
CA ALA A 471 14.66 33.33 -12.91
C ALA A 471 13.26 32.84 -12.57
N TYR A 472 13.02 32.36 -11.35
CA TYR A 472 11.70 32.00 -10.86
C TYR A 472 11.52 32.40 -9.41
N TRP A 473 10.33 32.86 -9.07
CA TRP A 473 9.96 33.26 -7.72
C TRP A 473 8.51 32.91 -7.44
N MET A 474 8.25 32.30 -6.30
CA MET A 474 6.90 31.97 -5.84
C MET A 474 6.76 32.32 -4.36
N THR A 475 5.66 32.96 -3.96
CA THR A 475 5.29 33.09 -2.55
C THR A 475 3.88 32.60 -2.29
N ILE A 476 3.67 32.07 -1.08
CA ILE A 476 2.44 31.39 -0.68
C ILE A 476 1.98 31.96 0.66
N GLN A 477 0.70 32.30 0.74
CA GLN A 477 0.03 32.65 1.98
C GLN A 477 -1.03 31.60 2.29
N TYR A 478 -1.19 31.30 3.58
CA TYR A 478 -2.12 30.30 4.07
C TYR A 478 -3.15 30.92 5.00
N ASP A 479 -4.34 30.31 5.08
CA ASP A 479 -5.32 30.64 6.11
C ASP A 479 -4.99 30.01 7.48
N THR A 480 -5.87 30.20 8.45
CA THR A 480 -5.75 29.65 9.80
C THR A 480 -5.86 28.13 9.86
N MET A 481 -6.24 27.46 8.77
CA MET A 481 -6.29 26.00 8.60
C MET A 481 -5.11 25.45 7.80
N GLY A 482 -4.20 26.32 7.36
CA GLY A 482 -3.06 25.90 6.55
C GLY A 482 -3.42 25.64 5.08
N ARG A 483 -4.59 26.07 4.60
CA ARG A 483 -4.97 26.03 3.18
C ARG A 483 -4.40 27.25 2.46
N MET A 484 -3.91 27.06 1.24
CA MET A 484 -3.36 28.14 0.42
C MET A 484 -4.43 29.16 0.06
N VAL A 485 -4.23 30.45 0.31
CA VAL A 485 -5.20 31.51 -0.07
C VAL A 485 -4.65 32.45 -1.14
N ILE A 486 -3.34 32.68 -1.14
CA ILE A 486 -2.67 33.52 -2.14
C ILE A 486 -1.42 32.80 -2.62
N CYS A 487 -1.19 32.78 -3.93
CA CYS A 487 0.06 32.36 -4.53
C CYS A 487 0.50 33.40 -5.57
N ASP A 488 1.66 34.03 -5.34
CA ASP A 488 2.26 34.95 -6.30
C ASP A 488 3.39 34.22 -7.02
N ILE A 489 3.37 34.23 -8.36
CA ILE A 489 4.37 33.54 -9.20
C ILE A 489 4.97 34.53 -10.20
N ARG A 490 6.29 34.48 -10.37
CA ARG A 490 7.03 35.16 -11.44
C ARG A 490 7.92 34.16 -12.17
N VAL A 491 7.75 34.06 -13.49
CA VAL A 491 8.55 33.22 -14.39
C VAL A 491 9.35 34.10 -15.34
N GLY A 492 10.67 34.08 -15.23
CA GLY A 492 11.58 35.00 -15.92
C GLY A 492 12.02 36.18 -15.06
N VAL A 493 13.17 36.77 -15.42
CA VAL A 493 13.83 37.84 -14.62
C VAL A 493 13.02 39.14 -14.63
N ASP A 494 12.49 39.53 -15.79
CA ASP A 494 11.78 40.80 -16.00
C ASP A 494 10.27 40.63 -16.22
N ALA A 495 9.72 39.47 -15.85
CA ALA A 495 8.30 39.17 -16.02
C ALA A 495 7.43 39.77 -14.91
N ASN A 496 6.16 40.00 -15.23
CA ASN A 496 5.17 40.43 -14.25
C ASN A 496 4.83 39.31 -13.27
N ILE A 497 4.51 39.69 -12.03
CA ILE A 497 3.99 38.75 -11.03
C ILE A 497 2.53 38.43 -11.37
N THR A 498 2.20 37.15 -11.43
CA THR A 498 0.83 36.66 -11.53
C THR A 498 0.36 36.24 -10.15
N ARG A 499 -0.73 36.85 -9.67
CA ARG A 499 -1.33 36.54 -8.37
C ARG A 499 -2.54 35.63 -8.54
N TYR A 500 -2.52 34.51 -7.83
CA TYR A 500 -3.63 33.58 -7.71
C TYR A 500 -4.27 33.72 -6.32
N PHE A 501 -5.60 33.87 -6.27
CA PHE A 501 -6.40 33.83 -5.05
C PHE A 501 -7.28 32.59 -5.04
N TYR A 502 -7.30 31.87 -3.92
CA TYR A 502 -8.06 30.64 -3.75
C TYR A 502 -9.09 30.80 -2.64
N GLU A 503 -10.33 30.45 -2.95
CA GLU A 503 -11.45 30.45 -2.01
C GLU A 503 -11.99 29.03 -1.83
N TYR A 504 -12.43 28.71 -0.61
CA TYR A 504 -12.89 27.37 -0.25
C TYR A 504 -14.29 27.41 0.33
N ASP A 505 -15.03 26.32 0.12
CA ASP A 505 -16.34 26.13 0.72
C ASP A 505 -16.26 25.79 2.23
N PRO A 506 -17.41 25.63 2.91
CA PRO A 506 -17.44 25.23 4.32
C PRO A 506 -16.84 23.86 4.62
N ASP A 507 -16.68 22.95 3.67
CA ASP A 507 -16.02 21.65 3.87
C ASP A 507 -14.52 21.67 3.51
N GLY A 508 -14.02 22.79 3.00
CA GLY A 508 -12.63 22.96 2.60
C GLY A 508 -12.32 22.56 1.17
N GLN A 509 -13.35 22.42 0.34
CA GLN A 509 -13.25 22.11 -1.09
C GLN A 509 -13.02 23.40 -1.88
N LEU A 510 -12.17 23.36 -2.91
CA LEU A 510 -11.81 24.54 -3.71
C LEU A 510 -13.02 25.10 -4.46
N GLN A 511 -13.47 26.32 -4.16
CA GLN A 511 -14.69 26.89 -4.75
C GLN A 511 -14.39 27.84 -5.92
N THR A 512 -13.45 28.76 -5.73
CA THR A 512 -13.16 29.83 -6.69
C THR A 512 -11.67 30.05 -6.78
N VAL A 513 -11.18 30.32 -7.99
CA VAL A 513 -9.82 30.79 -8.22
C VAL A 513 -9.83 32.05 -9.08
N SER A 514 -9.19 33.10 -8.58
CA SER A 514 -9.07 34.39 -9.28
C SER A 514 -7.61 34.67 -9.64
N VAL A 515 -7.37 35.15 -10.85
CA VAL A 515 -6.04 35.53 -11.36
C VAL A 515 -6.01 37.04 -11.53
N ASN A 516 -5.08 37.72 -10.84
CA ASN A 516 -4.96 39.18 -10.85
C ASN A 516 -6.32 39.88 -10.62
N ASP A 517 -6.99 39.48 -9.52
CA ASP A 517 -8.30 39.98 -9.07
C ASP A 517 -9.49 39.68 -10.00
N LYS A 518 -9.31 38.84 -11.03
CA LYS A 518 -10.39 38.39 -11.93
C LYS A 518 -10.68 36.93 -11.73
N THR A 519 -11.93 36.58 -11.41
CA THR A 519 -12.35 35.18 -11.29
C THR A 519 -12.15 34.44 -12.60
N GLN A 520 -11.34 33.38 -12.56
CA GLN A 520 -10.97 32.58 -13.71
C GLN A 520 -11.64 31.20 -13.67
N TRP A 521 -11.60 30.53 -12.52
CA TRP A 521 -12.19 29.21 -12.33
C TRP A 521 -13.20 29.19 -11.19
N ARG A 522 -14.26 28.41 -11.38
CA ARG A 522 -15.28 28.11 -10.37
C ARG A 522 -15.56 26.61 -10.36
N TYR A 523 -15.74 26.08 -9.16
CA TYR A 523 -16.08 24.69 -8.91
C TYR A 523 -17.24 24.61 -7.91
N SER A 524 -18.08 23.60 -8.10
CA SER A 524 -19.15 23.25 -7.17
C SER A 524 -19.19 21.75 -6.99
N TYR A 525 -19.71 21.31 -5.86
CA TYR A 525 -19.70 19.92 -5.44
C TYR A 525 -21.10 19.45 -5.09
N ASP A 526 -21.38 18.17 -5.32
CA ASP A 526 -22.58 17.53 -4.80
C ASP A 526 -22.40 17.11 -3.32
N LEU A 527 -23.45 16.52 -2.73
CA LEU A 527 -23.44 16.09 -1.33
C LEU A 527 -22.37 15.02 -1.04
N ASN A 528 -21.94 14.23 -2.03
CA ASN A 528 -20.88 13.23 -1.86
C ASN A 528 -19.49 13.80 -2.13
N GLY A 529 -19.39 15.07 -2.50
CA GLY A 529 -18.12 15.73 -2.85
C GLY A 529 -17.67 15.45 -4.28
N ASN A 530 -18.55 15.04 -5.19
CA ASN A 530 -18.21 14.99 -6.61
C ASN A 530 -18.31 16.40 -7.22
N ILE A 531 -17.35 16.79 -8.08
CA ILE A 531 -17.40 18.07 -8.80
C ILE A 531 -18.61 18.07 -9.75
N ASN A 532 -19.68 18.83 -9.48
CA ASN A 532 -20.88 18.82 -10.33
C ASN A 532 -20.92 19.98 -11.35
N LEU A 533 -20.11 21.02 -11.14
CA LEU A 533 -19.86 22.11 -12.09
C LEU A 533 -18.39 22.51 -12.03
N LEU A 534 -17.78 22.74 -13.19
CA LEU A 534 -16.43 23.30 -13.29
C LEU A 534 -16.26 24.28 -14.44
N SER A 535 -15.33 25.22 -14.30
CA SER A 535 -14.76 25.99 -15.42
C SER A 535 -13.74 25.14 -16.16
N HIS A 536 -13.92 24.95 -17.47
CA HIS A 536 -13.08 24.07 -18.28
C HIS A 536 -11.97 24.84 -19.01
N GLY A 537 -10.71 24.38 -18.91
CA GLY A 537 -9.55 25.07 -19.49
C GLY A 537 -9.47 26.55 -19.10
N ASN A 538 -9.36 27.43 -20.10
CA ASN A 538 -9.33 28.89 -19.91
C ASN A 538 -10.72 29.56 -20.02
N SER A 539 -11.80 28.78 -19.99
CA SER A 539 -13.16 29.27 -20.21
C SER A 539 -13.87 29.60 -18.90
N ALA A 540 -14.49 30.78 -18.84
CA ALA A 540 -15.39 31.15 -17.76
C ALA A 540 -16.73 30.38 -17.80
N ARG A 541 -16.99 29.58 -18.84
CA ARG A 541 -18.20 28.77 -18.98
C ARG A 541 -18.21 27.63 -17.98
N LEU A 542 -19.24 27.59 -17.15
CA LEU A 542 -19.51 26.47 -16.26
C LEU A 542 -20.04 25.28 -17.05
N THR A 543 -19.38 24.14 -16.87
CA THR A 543 -19.69 22.87 -17.51
C THR A 543 -20.19 21.89 -16.45
N PRO A 544 -21.38 21.30 -16.60
CA PRO A 544 -21.92 20.35 -15.62
C PRO A 544 -21.30 18.96 -15.78
N LEU A 545 -21.10 18.29 -14.66
CA LEU A 545 -20.70 16.89 -14.58
C LEU A 545 -21.83 16.08 -13.94
N ARG A 546 -22.00 14.84 -14.39
CA ARG A 546 -23.05 13.93 -13.87
C ARG A 546 -22.45 12.63 -13.38
N TYR A 547 -23.08 12.09 -12.35
CA TYR A 547 -22.65 10.88 -11.66
C TYR A 547 -23.82 9.91 -11.51
N ASP A 548 -23.50 8.62 -11.40
CA ASP A 548 -24.47 7.62 -10.95
C ASP A 548 -24.47 7.47 -9.42
N LEU A 549 -25.29 6.55 -8.90
CA LEU A 549 -25.39 6.30 -7.45
C LEU A 549 -24.11 5.72 -6.83
N ARG A 550 -23.14 5.28 -7.63
CA ARG A 550 -21.85 4.74 -7.20
C ARG A 550 -20.73 5.79 -7.28
N ASP A 551 -21.09 7.07 -7.42
CA ASP A 551 -20.19 8.21 -7.62
C ASP A 551 -19.32 8.11 -8.90
N ARG A 552 -19.72 7.26 -9.86
CA ARG A 552 -19.03 7.08 -11.15
C ARG A 552 -19.46 8.17 -12.12
N ILE A 553 -18.50 8.79 -12.81
CA ILE A 553 -18.79 9.83 -13.81
C ILE A 553 -19.52 9.22 -15.02
N THR A 554 -20.55 9.90 -15.50
CA THR A 554 -21.34 9.50 -16.69
C THR A 554 -21.29 10.53 -17.80
N ARG A 555 -21.05 11.81 -17.47
CA ARG A 555 -20.97 12.90 -18.45
C ARG A 555 -20.19 14.09 -17.91
N LEU A 556 -19.49 14.77 -18.80
CA LEU A 556 -18.85 16.08 -18.58
C LEU A 556 -19.24 16.99 -19.76
N GLY A 557 -20.13 17.95 -19.54
CA GLY A 557 -20.67 18.79 -20.61
C GLY A 557 -21.33 17.94 -21.69
N GLU A 558 -20.76 17.94 -22.90
CA GLU A 558 -21.20 17.09 -24.02
C GLU A 558 -20.42 15.77 -24.13
N ILE A 559 -19.32 15.62 -23.40
CA ILE A 559 -18.48 14.43 -23.42
C ILE A 559 -19.12 13.34 -22.57
N GLN A 560 -19.43 12.21 -23.20
CA GLN A 560 -19.94 11.03 -22.51
C GLN A 560 -18.79 10.28 -21.83
N TYR A 561 -19.03 9.80 -20.62
CA TYR A 561 -18.13 8.94 -19.88
C TYR A 561 -18.78 7.58 -19.65
N LYS A 562 -17.97 6.53 -19.74
CA LYS A 562 -18.35 5.18 -19.34
C LYS A 562 -17.33 4.64 -18.36
N MET A 563 -17.81 4.28 -17.18
CA MET A 563 -17.05 3.50 -16.22
C MET A 563 -17.55 2.05 -16.33
N ASP A 564 -16.65 1.08 -16.18
CA ASP A 564 -17.05 -0.32 -16.15
C ASP A 564 -17.71 -0.72 -14.82
N GLU A 565 -18.17 -1.97 -14.74
CA GLU A 565 -18.85 -2.49 -13.55
C GLU A 565 -17.96 -2.56 -12.30
N ASP A 566 -16.64 -2.58 -12.47
CA ASP A 566 -15.67 -2.56 -11.38
C ASP A 566 -15.37 -1.12 -10.92
N GLY A 567 -15.82 -0.13 -11.70
CA GLY A 567 -15.66 1.29 -11.41
C GLY A 567 -14.42 1.92 -12.05
N PHE A 568 -13.79 1.26 -13.03
CA PHE A 568 -12.63 1.77 -13.77
C PHE A 568 -13.09 2.57 -14.99
N LEU A 569 -12.32 3.60 -15.37
CA LEU A 569 -12.55 4.32 -16.63
C LEU A 569 -12.45 3.39 -17.83
N ARG A 570 -13.52 3.36 -18.64
CA ARG A 570 -13.58 2.57 -19.89
C ARG A 570 -13.57 3.44 -21.13
N GLN A 571 -14.33 4.54 -21.11
CA GLN A 571 -14.48 5.42 -22.27
C GLN A 571 -14.66 6.88 -21.86
N ARG A 572 -14.03 7.78 -22.63
CA ARG A 572 -14.24 9.23 -22.59
C ARG A 572 -14.43 9.75 -24.01
N GLY A 573 -15.65 10.11 -24.38
CA GLY A 573 -15.98 10.44 -25.78
C GLY A 573 -15.63 9.30 -26.72
N ASN A 574 -14.65 9.51 -27.61
CA ASN A 574 -14.17 8.51 -28.58
C ASN A 574 -12.91 7.76 -28.10
N GLU A 575 -12.41 8.09 -26.91
CA GLU A 575 -11.21 7.48 -26.33
C GLU A 575 -11.60 6.26 -25.51
N ILE A 576 -10.90 5.15 -25.72
CA ILE A 576 -11.10 3.88 -25.02
C ILE A 576 -9.88 3.60 -24.15
N PHE A 577 -10.12 3.14 -22.93
CA PHE A 577 -9.10 2.84 -21.93
C PHE A 577 -9.18 1.36 -21.53
N GLU A 578 -8.04 0.68 -21.53
CA GLU A 578 -7.92 -0.74 -21.23
C GLU A 578 -7.07 -0.97 -19.98
N TYR A 579 -7.76 -1.12 -18.85
CA TYR A 579 -7.16 -1.50 -17.56
C TYR A 579 -7.13 -3.01 -17.38
N ASN A 580 -5.97 -3.54 -17.01
CA ASN A 580 -5.78 -4.95 -16.65
C ASN A 580 -6.34 -5.28 -15.26
N SER A 581 -6.27 -6.55 -14.86
CA SER A 581 -6.76 -7.02 -13.56
C SER A 581 -6.02 -6.44 -12.35
N ASN A 582 -4.74 -6.06 -12.50
CA ASN A 582 -3.97 -5.38 -11.45
C ASN A 582 -4.25 -3.87 -11.40
N GLY A 583 -5.19 -3.37 -12.22
CA GLY A 583 -5.62 -1.98 -12.26
C GLY A 583 -4.66 -1.02 -12.95
N LEU A 584 -3.76 -1.55 -13.80
CA LEU A 584 -2.80 -0.76 -14.57
C LEU A 584 -3.35 -0.53 -15.99
N LEU A 585 -3.20 0.70 -16.51
CA LEU A 585 -3.61 1.04 -17.88
C LEU A 585 -2.62 0.43 -18.87
N ASN A 586 -3.03 -0.60 -19.61
CA ASN A 586 -2.18 -1.27 -20.60
C ASN A 586 -2.21 -0.57 -21.97
N LYS A 587 -3.38 -0.08 -22.38
CA LYS A 587 -3.59 0.54 -23.69
C LYS A 587 -4.67 1.62 -23.61
N ALA A 588 -4.46 2.70 -24.34
CA ALA A 588 -5.50 3.68 -24.64
C ALA A 588 -5.46 4.05 -26.12
N TYR A 589 -6.61 4.30 -26.73
CA TYR A 589 -6.68 4.62 -28.14
C TYR A 589 -7.93 5.43 -28.49
N ASN A 590 -7.88 6.11 -29.63
CA ASN A 590 -9.03 6.80 -30.20
C ASN A 590 -9.10 6.49 -31.70
N LYS A 591 -10.16 5.76 -32.10
CA LYS A 591 -10.35 5.32 -33.48
C LYS A 591 -10.63 6.46 -34.46
N VAL A 592 -11.21 7.55 -33.97
CA VAL A 592 -11.60 8.70 -34.80
C VAL A 592 -10.37 9.55 -35.13
N SER A 593 -9.52 9.83 -34.14
CA SER A 593 -8.27 10.57 -34.35
C SER A 593 -7.08 9.68 -34.73
N GLY A 594 -7.23 8.35 -34.70
CA GLY A 594 -6.24 7.41 -35.22
C GLY A 594 -4.98 7.20 -34.37
N TRP A 595 -5.01 7.56 -33.08
CA TRP A 595 -3.87 7.34 -32.18
C TRP A 595 -4.10 6.17 -31.24
N THR A 596 -3.01 5.47 -30.87
CA THR A 596 -2.97 4.47 -29.81
C THR A 596 -1.69 4.65 -29.00
N VAL A 597 -1.76 4.41 -27.71
CA VAL A 597 -0.62 4.35 -26.79
C VAL A 597 -0.69 3.08 -25.96
N GLN A 598 0.44 2.42 -25.82
CA GLN A 598 0.62 1.20 -25.04
C GLN A 598 1.61 1.45 -23.91
N TYR A 599 1.37 0.85 -22.75
CA TYR A 599 2.22 0.97 -21.57
C TYR A 599 2.67 -0.41 -21.09
N CYS A 600 3.94 -0.51 -20.73
CA CYS A 600 4.52 -1.72 -20.13
C CYS A 600 4.87 -1.45 -18.67
N TYR A 601 4.79 -2.49 -17.85
CA TYR A 601 5.04 -2.43 -16.41
C TYR A 601 6.07 -3.49 -15.97
N ASP A 602 6.77 -3.23 -14.88
CA ASP A 602 7.60 -4.23 -14.22
C ASP A 602 6.81 -5.09 -13.22
N GLY A 603 7.46 -6.12 -12.67
CA GLY A 603 6.85 -7.00 -11.66
C GLY A 603 6.56 -6.34 -10.30
N LEU A 604 6.84 -5.04 -10.13
CA LEU A 604 6.47 -4.24 -8.97
C LEU A 604 5.28 -3.30 -9.27
N GLY A 605 4.74 -3.36 -10.49
CA GLY A 605 3.61 -2.54 -10.93
C GLY A 605 3.98 -1.12 -11.32
N ARG A 606 5.26 -0.83 -11.60
CA ARG A 606 5.73 0.50 -12.04
C ARG A 606 5.78 0.56 -13.55
N ARG A 607 5.38 1.69 -14.15
CA ARG A 607 5.45 1.90 -15.61
C ARG A 607 6.92 1.94 -16.06
N VAL A 608 7.32 1.08 -16.99
CA VAL A 608 8.70 0.97 -17.51
C VAL A 608 8.84 1.40 -18.96
N ALA A 609 7.74 1.41 -19.73
CA ALA A 609 7.74 1.93 -21.10
C ALA A 609 6.39 2.52 -21.49
N SER A 610 6.40 3.46 -22.43
CA SER A 610 5.24 3.97 -23.14
C SER A 610 5.55 4.08 -24.63
N LYS A 611 4.69 3.53 -25.48
CA LYS A 611 4.86 3.51 -26.95
C LYS A 611 3.60 4.00 -27.63
N SER A 612 3.70 5.07 -28.40
CA SER A 612 2.63 5.69 -29.16
C SER A 612 2.72 5.33 -30.64
N SER A 613 1.57 5.21 -31.32
CA SER A 613 1.51 5.08 -32.78
C SER A 613 1.98 6.34 -33.52
N LEU A 614 2.12 7.47 -32.81
CA LEU A 614 2.68 8.71 -33.35
C LEU A 614 4.21 8.75 -33.32
N GLY A 615 4.87 7.65 -32.90
CA GLY A 615 6.32 7.50 -32.94
C GLY A 615 7.05 7.75 -31.61
N GLN A 616 6.38 8.33 -30.61
CA GLN A 616 6.96 8.51 -29.28
C GLN A 616 7.16 7.16 -28.59
N HIS A 617 8.38 6.88 -28.14
CA HIS A 617 8.72 5.66 -27.41
C HIS A 617 9.72 5.97 -26.30
N LEU A 618 9.27 5.82 -25.05
CA LEU A 618 10.01 6.19 -23.85
C LEU A 618 10.13 5.00 -22.91
N GLN A 619 11.26 4.92 -22.19
CA GLN A 619 11.45 4.03 -21.04
C GLN A 619 11.76 4.79 -19.76
N PHE A 620 11.29 4.24 -18.64
CA PHE A 620 11.38 4.84 -17.30
C PHE A 620 12.19 3.93 -16.36
N PHE A 621 13.14 4.50 -15.63
CA PHE A 621 13.97 3.76 -14.66
C PHE A 621 13.96 4.38 -13.26
N TYR A 622 14.06 3.50 -12.27
CA TYR A 622 13.84 3.79 -10.84
C TYR A 622 15.08 3.39 -10.01
N ALA A 623 16.01 4.34 -9.82
CA ALA A 623 17.28 4.13 -9.12
C ALA A 623 17.29 4.63 -7.66
N ASP A 624 16.26 5.37 -7.22
CA ASP A 624 16.16 5.82 -5.83
C ASP A 624 15.64 4.68 -4.94
N LEU A 625 16.53 4.07 -4.16
CA LEU A 625 16.20 2.99 -3.24
C LEU A 625 15.31 3.44 -2.06
N SER A 626 15.32 4.73 -1.75
CA SER A 626 14.47 5.33 -0.71
C SER A 626 13.09 5.70 -1.24
N ASN A 627 12.98 6.08 -2.53
CA ASN A 627 11.70 6.38 -3.20
C ASN A 627 11.53 5.54 -4.50
N PRO A 628 11.06 4.30 -4.42
CA PRO A 628 11.02 3.36 -5.56
C PRO A 628 10.06 3.66 -6.69
N ILE A 629 9.07 4.51 -6.43
CA ILE A 629 8.09 4.95 -7.42
C ILE A 629 8.57 6.20 -8.18
N ARG A 630 9.72 6.77 -7.78
CA ARG A 630 10.28 7.97 -8.38
C ARG A 630 11.06 7.62 -9.63
N VAL A 631 10.65 8.15 -10.78
CA VAL A 631 11.42 8.04 -12.02
C VAL A 631 12.68 8.88 -11.88
N THR A 632 13.83 8.25 -12.07
CA THR A 632 15.15 8.90 -11.95
C THR A 632 15.82 9.09 -13.29
N HIS A 633 15.56 8.21 -14.26
CA HIS A 633 16.13 8.28 -15.59
C HIS A 633 15.06 7.95 -16.63
N LEU A 634 15.14 8.62 -17.78
CA LEU A 634 14.34 8.39 -18.97
C LEU A 634 15.26 7.98 -20.10
N TYR A 635 14.83 7.04 -20.95
CA TYR A 635 15.47 6.77 -22.23
C TYR A 635 14.47 7.03 -23.36
N ASN A 636 14.84 7.93 -24.27
CA ASN A 636 14.02 8.25 -25.43
C ASN A 636 14.54 7.48 -26.65
N HIS A 637 13.74 6.56 -27.19
CA HIS A 637 14.14 5.74 -28.33
C HIS A 637 14.24 6.53 -29.64
N THR A 638 13.50 7.63 -29.76
CA THR A 638 13.48 8.47 -30.96
C THR A 638 14.77 9.28 -31.09
N SER A 639 15.31 9.79 -29.98
CA SER A 639 16.59 10.53 -29.94
C SER A 639 17.79 9.67 -29.51
N SER A 640 17.57 8.46 -28.99
CA SER A 640 18.59 7.62 -28.33
C SER A 640 19.30 8.33 -27.18
N GLU A 641 18.59 9.22 -26.50
CA GLU A 641 19.14 10.04 -25.42
C GLU A 641 18.62 9.59 -24.05
N ILE A 642 19.49 9.73 -23.04
CA ILE A 642 19.16 9.47 -21.64
C ILE A 642 18.96 10.81 -20.92
N THR A 643 17.89 10.94 -20.15
CA THR A 643 17.66 12.11 -19.28
C THR A 643 17.69 11.68 -17.82
N SER A 644 18.62 12.22 -17.04
CA SER A 644 18.67 12.11 -15.58
C SER A 644 17.81 13.19 -14.93
N LEU A 645 16.95 12.79 -13.98
CA LEU A 645 16.00 13.66 -13.27
C LEU A 645 16.45 13.87 -11.82
N TYR A 646 16.63 15.12 -11.41
CA TYR A 646 17.07 15.48 -10.06
C TYR A 646 15.97 16.18 -9.28
N TYR A 647 15.76 15.73 -8.05
CA TYR A 647 14.67 16.18 -7.19
C TYR A 647 15.21 16.85 -5.92
N ASP A 648 14.47 17.82 -5.39
CA ASP A 648 14.76 18.40 -4.09
C ASP A 648 14.38 17.47 -2.92
N LEU A 649 14.58 17.96 -1.69
CA LEU A 649 14.31 17.22 -0.46
C LEU A 649 12.82 16.94 -0.19
N GLN A 650 11.89 17.65 -0.85
CA GLN A 650 10.45 17.36 -0.80
C GLN A 650 10.01 16.46 -1.95
N GLY A 651 10.90 16.18 -2.91
CA GLY A 651 10.64 15.32 -4.05
C GLY A 651 10.12 16.04 -5.28
N HIS A 652 10.28 17.37 -5.38
CA HIS A 652 9.90 18.12 -6.59
C HIS A 652 11.07 18.16 -7.57
N LEU A 653 10.80 18.09 -8.88
CA LEU A 653 11.81 18.12 -9.92
C LEU A 653 12.49 19.50 -9.94
N ILE A 654 13.82 19.54 -9.88
CA ILE A 654 14.58 20.80 -9.92
C ILE A 654 15.52 20.90 -11.13
N ALA A 655 15.97 19.78 -11.68
CA ALA A 655 16.88 19.79 -12.82
C ALA A 655 16.77 18.51 -13.66
N MET A 656 17.13 18.64 -14.92
CA MET A 656 17.26 17.57 -15.89
C MET A 656 18.64 17.66 -16.54
N GLU A 657 19.29 16.52 -16.73
CA GLU A 657 20.57 16.43 -17.42
C GLU A 657 20.49 15.38 -18.52
N LEU A 658 20.82 15.78 -19.74
CA LEU A 658 20.80 14.90 -20.91
C LEU A 658 22.18 14.23 -21.05
N SER A 659 22.22 13.02 -21.62
CA SER A 659 23.49 12.33 -21.90
C SER A 659 24.37 13.06 -22.93
N SER A 660 23.80 14.01 -23.68
CA SER A 660 24.54 14.95 -24.54
C SER A 660 25.33 16.01 -23.76
N GLY A 661 25.07 16.18 -22.45
CA GLY A 661 25.67 17.20 -21.58
C GLY A 661 24.84 18.47 -21.46
N GLU A 662 23.67 18.55 -22.08
CA GLU A 662 22.75 19.66 -21.89
C GLU A 662 22.09 19.61 -20.50
N GLU A 663 22.01 20.78 -19.86
CA GLU A 663 21.39 20.95 -18.55
C GLU A 663 20.19 21.88 -18.63
N TYR A 664 19.11 21.45 -17.98
CA TYR A 664 17.88 22.21 -17.83
C TYR A 664 17.50 22.31 -16.35
N TYR A 665 17.02 23.48 -15.94
CA TYR A 665 16.54 23.74 -14.60
C TYR A 665 15.03 23.87 -14.61
N VAL A 666 14.36 23.14 -13.72
CA VAL A 666 12.89 23.05 -13.70
C VAL A 666 12.38 23.77 -12.46
N ALA A 667 11.45 24.70 -12.66
CA ALA A 667 10.71 25.33 -11.57
C ALA A 667 9.37 24.63 -11.39
N CYS A 668 9.11 24.14 -10.18
CA CYS A 668 7.84 23.52 -9.79
C CYS A 668 7.07 24.40 -8.81
N ASP A 669 5.76 24.20 -8.77
CA ASP A 669 4.89 24.70 -7.70
C ASP A 669 5.11 23.95 -6.36
N ASN A 670 4.27 24.24 -5.37
CA ASN A 670 4.30 23.61 -4.05
C ASN A 670 3.82 22.15 -4.03
N THR A 671 3.24 21.64 -5.11
CA THR A 671 2.79 20.25 -5.27
C THR A 671 3.77 19.41 -6.08
N GLY A 672 4.82 20.04 -6.63
CA GLY A 672 5.80 19.39 -7.49
C GLY A 672 5.43 19.38 -8.98
N THR A 673 4.44 20.19 -9.39
CA THR A 673 4.05 20.35 -10.80
C THR A 673 5.02 21.29 -11.51
N PRO A 674 5.72 20.87 -12.59
CA PRO A 674 6.61 21.75 -13.35
C PRO A 674 5.85 22.89 -14.05
N LEU A 675 6.20 24.14 -13.74
CA LEU A 675 5.62 25.34 -14.34
C LEU A 675 6.51 25.96 -15.42
N ALA A 676 7.83 25.83 -15.28
CA ALA A 676 8.77 26.39 -16.25
C ALA A 676 10.07 25.59 -16.33
N VAL A 677 10.69 25.61 -17.51
CA VAL A 677 12.00 25.02 -17.78
C VAL A 677 12.94 26.11 -18.29
N PHE A 678 14.13 26.19 -17.69
CA PHE A 678 15.17 27.14 -18.03
C PHE A 678 16.40 26.42 -18.61
N SER A 679 17.07 27.04 -19.57
CA SER A 679 18.37 26.58 -20.03
C SER A 679 19.46 26.86 -18.99
N SER A 680 20.65 26.29 -19.20
CA SER A 680 21.85 26.61 -18.41
C SER A 680 22.25 28.09 -18.42
N ARG A 681 21.71 28.89 -19.35
CA ARG A 681 21.90 30.35 -19.45
C ARG A 681 20.79 31.16 -18.76
N GLY A 682 19.82 30.51 -18.13
CA GLY A 682 18.70 31.17 -17.45
C GLY A 682 17.59 31.68 -18.38
N GLN A 683 17.57 31.24 -19.65
CA GLN A 683 16.50 31.57 -20.59
C GLN A 683 15.33 30.62 -20.41
N VAL A 684 14.09 31.15 -20.44
CA VAL A 684 12.87 30.33 -20.40
C VAL A 684 12.76 29.56 -21.72
N ILE A 685 12.82 28.23 -21.65
CA ILE A 685 12.66 27.31 -22.80
C ILE A 685 11.19 26.90 -22.96
N LYS A 686 10.49 26.75 -21.83
CA LYS A 686 9.10 26.32 -21.76
C LYS A 686 8.44 26.89 -20.51
N GLU A 687 7.22 27.37 -20.65
CA GLU A 687 6.31 27.71 -19.55
C GLU A 687 4.98 26.97 -19.77
N ILE A 688 4.45 26.39 -18.70
CA ILE A 688 3.24 25.56 -18.71
C ILE A 688 2.29 26.11 -17.66
N LEU A 689 1.06 26.42 -18.09
CA LEU A 689 0.01 26.90 -17.20
C LEU A 689 -1.08 25.85 -17.04
N TYR A 690 -1.40 25.56 -15.78
CA TYR A 690 -2.35 24.52 -15.37
C TYR A 690 -3.58 25.15 -14.74
N THR A 691 -4.75 24.54 -14.97
CA THR A 691 -5.90 24.76 -14.10
C THR A 691 -5.59 24.21 -12.71
N PRO A 692 -6.34 24.62 -11.66
CA PRO A 692 -6.16 24.07 -10.31
C PRO A 692 -6.26 22.54 -10.21
N TYR A 693 -6.95 21.88 -11.14
CA TYR A 693 -7.07 20.43 -11.22
C TYR A 693 -6.10 19.78 -12.24
N GLY A 694 -5.13 20.53 -12.77
CA GLY A 694 -4.01 19.99 -13.54
C GLY A 694 -4.23 19.91 -15.06
N GLU A 695 -5.31 20.46 -15.61
CA GLU A 695 -5.48 20.57 -17.06
C GLU A 695 -4.55 21.66 -17.61
N ILE A 696 -3.72 21.32 -18.59
CA ILE A 696 -2.85 22.30 -19.27
C ILE A 696 -3.72 23.15 -20.21
N TYR A 697 -3.82 24.45 -19.96
CA TYR A 697 -4.55 25.38 -20.83
C TYR A 697 -3.63 26.27 -21.68
N GLN A 698 -2.33 26.31 -21.36
CA GLN A 698 -1.31 26.98 -22.16
C GLN A 698 0.05 26.28 -21.99
N ASP A 699 0.76 26.09 -23.10
CA ASP A 699 2.12 25.55 -23.17
C ASP A 699 2.89 26.32 -24.25
N THR A 700 3.97 27.00 -23.87
CA THR A 700 4.70 27.89 -24.79
C THR A 700 5.58 27.13 -25.79
N ASN A 701 5.93 25.87 -25.52
CA ASN A 701 6.80 25.07 -26.37
C ASN A 701 6.43 23.58 -26.30
N PRO A 702 5.35 23.13 -26.96
CA PRO A 702 4.87 21.75 -26.89
C PRO A 702 5.87 20.70 -27.40
N ASP A 703 6.77 21.09 -28.30
CA ASP A 703 7.79 20.20 -28.88
C ASP A 703 8.89 19.82 -27.86
N PHE A 704 9.10 20.65 -26.83
CA PHE A 704 9.95 20.30 -25.70
C PHE A 704 9.15 19.47 -24.68
N GLU A 705 9.34 18.16 -24.72
CA GLU A 705 8.59 17.21 -23.89
C GLU A 705 9.07 17.24 -22.42
N VAL A 706 8.14 17.50 -21.50
CA VAL A 706 8.34 17.36 -20.05
C VAL A 706 7.34 16.32 -19.54
N ILE A 707 7.82 15.10 -19.28
CA ILE A 707 6.96 13.96 -18.95
C ILE A 707 6.46 14.02 -17.51
N ILE A 708 7.27 14.56 -16.59
CA ILE A 708 6.83 14.85 -15.23
C ILE A 708 5.84 16.02 -15.30
N GLY A 709 4.59 15.80 -14.89
CA GLY A 709 3.51 16.77 -14.96
C GLY A 709 2.90 17.10 -13.61
N PHE A 710 1.58 17.27 -13.59
CA PHE A 710 0.81 17.59 -12.39
C PHE A 710 1.13 16.65 -11.21
N HIS A 711 1.38 17.23 -10.03
CA HIS A 711 1.78 16.51 -8.81
C HIS A 711 3.00 15.59 -8.96
N GLY A 712 3.88 15.87 -9.93
CA GLY A 712 5.07 15.06 -10.18
C GLY A 712 4.80 13.69 -10.82
N GLY A 713 3.58 13.44 -11.33
CA GLY A 713 3.23 12.20 -12.01
C GLY A 713 3.63 12.17 -13.50
N LEU A 714 3.48 11.02 -14.16
CA LEU A 714 3.76 10.90 -15.60
C LEU A 714 2.53 11.34 -16.39
N TYR A 715 2.60 12.53 -16.98
CA TYR A 715 1.52 13.06 -17.81
C TYR A 715 1.64 12.55 -19.25
N ASP A 716 0.51 12.10 -19.79
CA ASP A 716 0.40 11.66 -21.18
C ASP A 716 -0.54 12.61 -21.95
N SER A 717 0.01 13.25 -22.97
CA SER A 717 -0.67 14.32 -23.71
C SER A 717 -1.82 13.82 -24.59
N LEU A 718 -1.85 12.54 -24.96
CA LEU A 718 -2.90 11.92 -25.76
C LEU A 718 -4.09 11.55 -24.89
N THR A 719 -3.81 10.87 -23.77
CA THR A 719 -4.85 10.39 -22.85
C THR A 719 -5.31 11.46 -21.87
N LYS A 720 -4.58 12.57 -21.71
CA LYS A 720 -4.81 13.58 -20.67
C LYS A 720 -4.89 12.96 -19.26
N LEU A 721 -4.19 11.85 -19.05
CA LEU A 721 -4.08 11.20 -17.74
C LEU A 721 -2.71 11.48 -17.13
N VAL A 722 -2.68 11.55 -15.81
CA VAL A 722 -1.44 11.62 -15.04
C VAL A 722 -1.31 10.34 -14.23
N HIS A 723 -0.25 9.58 -14.48
CA HIS A 723 0.05 8.38 -13.72
C HIS A 723 0.73 8.75 -12.40
N LEU A 724 0.06 8.50 -11.27
CA LEU A 724 0.51 8.83 -9.93
C LEU A 724 0.56 7.55 -9.08
N GLY A 725 1.78 7.05 -8.86
CA GLY A 725 2.01 5.82 -8.10
C GLY A 725 1.39 4.61 -8.80
N GLN A 726 0.21 4.18 -8.34
CA GLN A 726 -0.50 3.00 -8.86
C GLN A 726 -1.85 3.34 -9.52
N ARG A 727 -2.23 4.62 -9.60
CA ARG A 727 -3.52 5.06 -10.16
C ARG A 727 -3.31 6.16 -11.19
N ASP A 728 -4.22 6.25 -12.14
CA ASP A 728 -4.24 7.35 -13.09
C ASP A 728 -5.27 8.40 -12.65
N TYR A 729 -4.90 9.66 -12.83
CA TYR A 729 -5.70 10.82 -12.54
C TYR A 729 -6.15 11.48 -13.85
N ASP A 730 -7.46 11.69 -14.01
CA ASP A 730 -8.04 12.37 -15.16
C ASP A 730 -8.09 13.89 -14.89
N VAL A 731 -7.21 14.64 -15.57
CA VAL A 731 -7.11 16.11 -15.41
C VAL A 731 -8.33 16.84 -15.96
N ILE A 732 -9.07 16.22 -16.88
CA ILE A 732 -10.27 16.82 -17.50
C ILE A 732 -11.45 16.75 -16.53
N ALA A 733 -11.62 15.63 -15.85
CA ALA A 733 -12.68 15.42 -14.87
C ALA A 733 -12.31 15.83 -13.43
N GLY A 734 -11.02 16.08 -13.15
CA GLY A 734 -10.53 16.45 -11.82
C GLY A 734 -10.62 15.32 -10.79
N ARG A 735 -10.45 14.06 -11.20
CA ARG A 735 -10.63 12.87 -10.33
C ARG A 735 -9.82 11.65 -10.74
N TRP A 736 -9.70 10.68 -9.83
CA TRP A 736 -9.11 9.37 -10.12
C TRP A 736 -9.95 8.58 -11.13
N THR A 737 -9.29 7.82 -12.01
CA THR A 737 -9.94 6.92 -12.97
C THR A 737 -10.39 5.60 -12.35
N THR A 738 -9.93 5.30 -11.13
CA THR A 738 -10.20 4.06 -10.40
C THR A 738 -10.51 4.33 -8.93
N PRO A 739 -11.40 3.54 -8.29
CA PRO A 739 -11.81 3.76 -6.90
C PRO A 739 -10.71 3.35 -5.90
N ASN A 740 -10.58 4.09 -4.79
CA ASN A 740 -9.69 3.71 -3.70
C ASN A 740 -10.38 2.80 -2.66
N HIS A 741 -10.31 1.49 -2.86
CA HIS A 741 -10.89 0.53 -1.89
C HIS A 741 -10.09 0.38 -0.58
N ARG A 742 -8.85 0.88 -0.50
CA ARG A 742 -8.04 0.79 0.73
C ARG A 742 -8.61 1.64 1.85
N ILE A 743 -9.44 2.64 1.53
CA ILE A 743 -10.05 3.55 2.50
C ILE A 743 -10.93 2.82 3.52
N TRP A 744 -11.54 1.69 3.15
CA TRP A 744 -12.41 0.92 4.04
C TRP A 744 -11.68 0.42 5.29
N LYS A 745 -10.39 0.11 5.19
CA LYS A 745 -9.56 -0.27 6.34
C LYS A 745 -9.45 0.88 7.35
N HIS A 746 -9.29 2.10 6.86
CA HIS A 746 -9.14 3.29 7.69
C HIS A 746 -10.48 3.73 8.31
N LEU A 747 -11.57 3.73 7.53
CA LEU A 747 -12.92 4.11 7.99
C LEU A 747 -13.48 3.17 9.09
N ASN A 748 -12.97 1.95 9.14
CA ASN A 748 -13.29 0.97 10.19
C ASN A 748 -12.68 1.33 11.57
N ALA A 749 -11.65 2.18 11.58
CA ALA A 749 -11.05 2.74 12.79
C ALA A 749 -11.58 4.17 13.05
N VAL A 750 -11.54 5.04 12.04
CA VAL A 750 -11.81 6.47 12.18
C VAL A 750 -12.91 6.92 11.20
N PRO A 751 -14.12 7.24 11.68
CA PRO A 751 -15.17 7.84 10.86
C PRO A 751 -14.79 9.25 10.38
N GLN A 752 -14.76 9.45 9.07
CA GLN A 752 -14.45 10.74 8.44
C GLN A 752 -15.11 10.87 7.05
N PRO A 753 -15.22 12.10 6.50
CA PRO A 753 -15.71 12.30 5.14
C PRO A 753 -14.80 11.61 4.13
N PHE A 754 -15.39 11.05 3.08
CA PHE A 754 -14.65 10.41 2.01
C PHE A 754 -15.44 10.39 0.70
N ASN A 755 -14.72 10.11 -0.38
CA ASN A 755 -15.24 9.76 -1.69
C ASN A 755 -14.20 8.84 -2.37
N LEU A 756 -14.65 7.81 -3.10
CA LEU A 756 -13.75 6.80 -3.68
C LEU A 756 -12.90 7.34 -4.85
N TYR A 757 -13.32 8.44 -5.49
CA TYR A 757 -12.73 9.00 -6.71
C TYR A 757 -12.14 10.41 -6.53
N SER A 758 -12.52 11.15 -5.47
CA SER A 758 -12.04 12.52 -5.27
C SER A 758 -10.52 12.58 -5.14
N PHE A 759 -9.91 13.60 -5.74
CA PHE A 759 -8.49 13.88 -5.62
C PHE A 759 -8.22 14.81 -4.43
N GLU A 760 -7.35 14.39 -3.51
CA GLU A 760 -6.93 15.16 -2.32
C GLU A 760 -8.10 15.85 -1.58
N ASN A 761 -9.22 15.15 -1.40
CA ASN A 761 -10.46 15.68 -0.78
C ASN A 761 -10.96 17.01 -1.40
N ASN A 762 -10.76 17.19 -2.71
CA ASN A 762 -11.06 18.41 -3.47
C ASN A 762 -10.24 19.65 -3.06
N TYR A 763 -9.04 19.43 -2.51
CA TYR A 763 -8.01 20.44 -2.28
C TYR A 763 -6.78 20.14 -3.16
N PRO A 764 -6.84 20.37 -4.48
CA PRO A 764 -5.79 19.94 -5.41
C PRO A 764 -4.54 20.84 -5.37
N VAL A 765 -4.58 22.00 -4.73
CA VAL A 765 -3.46 22.98 -4.75
C VAL A 765 -2.42 22.74 -3.65
N GLY A 766 -2.55 21.66 -2.89
CA GLY A 766 -1.63 21.33 -1.81
C GLY A 766 -2.10 20.17 -0.97
N LYS A 767 -1.44 19.98 0.18
CA LYS A 767 -1.87 19.05 1.23
C LYS A 767 -2.06 19.81 2.53
N ILE A 768 -3.17 19.58 3.21
CA ILE A 768 -3.41 20.17 4.54
C ILE A 768 -2.45 19.49 5.51
N GLN A 769 -1.58 20.28 6.15
CA GLN A 769 -0.71 19.76 7.20
C GLN A 769 -1.54 19.59 8.47
N ASP A 770 -1.74 18.35 8.89
CA ASP A 770 -2.41 18.06 10.16
C ASP A 770 -1.54 18.53 11.34
N VAL A 771 -2.14 19.32 12.24
CA VAL A 771 -1.49 19.79 13.48
C VAL A 771 -0.97 18.59 14.27
N ALA A 772 -1.73 17.50 14.35
CA ALA A 772 -1.34 16.32 15.11
C ALA A 772 -0.09 15.63 14.52
N LYS A 773 0.07 15.63 13.20
CA LYS A 773 1.15 14.89 12.52
C LYS A 773 2.56 15.27 13.00
N TYR A 774 2.79 16.54 13.35
CA TYR A 774 4.11 17.05 13.74
C TYR A 774 4.26 17.35 15.23
N THR A 775 3.25 17.05 16.05
CA THR A 775 3.17 17.56 17.43
C THR A 775 3.03 16.49 18.50
N THR A 776 2.94 15.22 18.10
CA THR A 776 2.64 14.11 19.00
C THR A 776 3.84 13.36 19.55
N ASP A 777 5.05 13.59 19.01
CA ASP A 777 6.26 12.85 19.39
C ASP A 777 7.56 13.55 18.95
N ILE A 778 8.70 13.06 19.46
CA ILE A 778 10.04 13.61 19.17
C ILE A 778 10.43 13.37 17.72
N GLY A 779 10.06 12.21 17.16
CA GLY A 779 10.42 11.81 15.81
C GLY A 779 9.91 12.83 14.80
N SER A 780 8.63 13.19 14.89
CA SER A 780 8.05 14.18 13.98
C SER A 780 8.63 15.59 14.14
N TRP A 781 9.02 15.99 15.36
CA TRP A 781 9.76 17.25 15.54
C TRP A 781 11.15 17.20 14.91
N LEU A 782 11.90 16.12 15.12
CA LEU A 782 13.20 15.94 14.49
C LEU A 782 13.10 15.95 12.96
N GLU A 783 12.10 15.26 12.40
CA GLU A 783 11.80 15.26 10.96
C GLU A 783 11.47 16.66 10.44
N LEU A 784 10.64 17.42 11.16
CA LEU A 784 10.36 18.82 10.84
C LEU A 784 11.66 19.62 10.74
N PHE A 785 12.57 19.46 11.68
CA PHE A 785 13.90 20.11 11.68
C PHE A 785 14.91 19.48 10.71
N GLY A 786 14.46 18.59 9.83
CA GLY A 786 15.23 17.98 8.75
C GLY A 786 16.11 16.80 9.19
N PHE A 787 16.01 16.29 10.41
CA PHE A 787 16.77 15.11 10.81
C PHE A 787 16.27 13.89 10.05
N GLN A 788 17.22 13.12 9.52
CA GLN A 788 16.97 11.85 8.83
C GLN A 788 17.70 10.76 9.59
N LEU A 789 17.19 10.42 10.77
CA LEU A 789 17.86 9.50 11.70
C LEU A 789 18.09 8.11 11.09
N HIS A 790 17.27 7.68 10.14
CA HIS A 790 17.46 6.44 9.36
C HIS A 790 18.77 6.39 8.55
N ASN A 791 19.40 7.54 8.29
CA ASN A 791 20.73 7.61 7.65
C ASN A 791 21.87 7.47 8.66
N VAL A 792 21.64 7.67 9.97
CA VAL A 792 22.70 7.63 11.00
C VAL A 792 22.58 6.42 11.90
N LEU A 793 21.35 6.01 12.18
CA LEU A 793 20.97 4.88 13.00
C LEU A 793 20.44 3.79 12.07
N PRO A 794 21.26 2.77 11.75
CA PRO A 794 20.74 1.58 11.09
C PRO A 794 19.48 1.11 11.83
N GLY A 795 18.46 0.67 11.09
CA GLY A 795 17.22 0.13 11.64
C GLY A 795 16.22 1.15 12.19
N PHE A 796 16.59 2.44 12.25
CA PHE A 796 15.61 3.48 12.52
C PHE A 796 14.63 3.55 11.33
N PRO A 797 13.31 3.59 11.58
CA PRO A 797 12.32 3.54 10.51
C PRO A 797 12.49 4.72 9.55
N LYS A 798 12.47 4.44 8.24
CA LYS A 798 12.31 5.51 7.25
C LYS A 798 10.88 6.06 7.33
N PRO A 799 10.66 7.35 7.05
CA PRO A 799 9.31 7.89 6.93
C PRO A 799 8.47 7.04 5.99
N GLU A 800 7.23 6.73 6.39
CA GLU A 800 6.33 5.95 5.54
C GLU A 800 6.05 6.73 4.25
N ILE A 801 6.39 6.12 3.11
CA ILE A 801 5.90 6.59 1.82
C ILE A 801 4.38 6.42 1.85
N GLU A 802 3.62 7.50 1.60
CA GLU A 802 2.16 7.47 1.66
C GLU A 802 1.60 6.24 0.93
N ALA A 803 1.07 5.30 1.71
CA ALA A 803 0.65 3.97 1.26
C ALA A 803 -0.49 4.00 0.20
N LEU A 804 -1.09 5.17 -0.03
CA LEU A 804 -2.12 5.36 -1.06
C LEU A 804 -1.56 5.25 -2.49
N GLY A 805 -0.25 5.44 -2.70
CA GLY A 805 0.38 5.42 -4.02
C GLY A 805 1.07 4.10 -4.42
N THR A 806 1.23 3.12 -3.53
CA THR A 806 2.12 1.97 -3.75
C THR A 806 1.39 0.64 -3.90
N THR A 807 1.83 -0.25 -4.79
CA THR A 807 1.27 -1.60 -4.96
C THR A 807 1.53 -2.52 -3.76
N TYR A 808 0.78 -3.62 -3.63
CA TYR A 808 0.94 -4.55 -2.51
C TYR A 808 2.33 -5.22 -2.53
N GLU A 809 2.79 -5.62 -3.70
CA GLU A 809 4.10 -6.22 -3.94
C GLU A 809 5.26 -5.29 -3.61
N LEU A 810 5.16 -4.01 -3.99
CA LEU A 810 6.16 -3.00 -3.65
C LEU A 810 6.18 -2.76 -2.15
N LEU A 811 5.01 -2.65 -1.50
CA LEU A 811 4.91 -2.54 -0.05
C LEU A 811 5.52 -3.76 0.65
N GLN A 812 5.20 -4.98 0.23
CA GLN A 812 5.70 -6.20 0.88
C GLN A 812 7.20 -6.42 0.70
N LEU A 813 7.77 -6.06 -0.44
CA LEU A 813 9.19 -6.31 -0.71
C LEU A 813 10.08 -5.19 -0.22
N GLN A 814 9.70 -3.93 -0.45
CA GLN A 814 10.62 -2.83 -0.25
C GLN A 814 10.67 -2.29 1.17
N THR A 815 9.56 -2.34 1.91
CA THR A 815 9.62 -2.10 3.36
C THR A 815 10.52 -3.15 4.01
N LYS A 816 10.42 -4.41 3.56
CA LYS A 816 11.19 -5.53 4.09
C LYS A 816 12.66 -5.57 3.67
N THR A 817 13.04 -5.13 2.46
CA THR A 817 14.47 -5.04 2.08
C THR A 817 15.23 -3.98 2.87
N GLN A 818 14.52 -3.06 3.53
CA GLN A 818 15.09 -2.06 4.43
C GLN A 818 15.04 -2.50 5.91
N GLU A 819 14.34 -3.59 6.22
CA GLU A 819 14.30 -4.19 7.56
C GLU A 819 15.51 -5.12 7.78
N TRP A 820 15.95 -5.20 9.04
CA TRP A 820 17.09 -6.02 9.44
C TRP A 820 16.84 -7.53 9.34
N ASP A 821 15.60 -7.94 9.60
CA ASP A 821 15.13 -9.32 9.41
C ASP A 821 13.76 -9.27 8.73
N PRO A 822 13.67 -9.54 7.42
CA PRO A 822 12.41 -9.55 6.69
C PRO A 822 11.56 -10.80 6.99
N GLY A 823 12.07 -11.73 7.81
CA GLY A 823 11.42 -12.98 8.16
C GLY A 823 10.18 -12.81 9.04
N LYS A 824 9.25 -13.76 8.92
CA LYS A 824 8.10 -13.88 9.83
C LYS A 824 8.62 -14.18 11.24
N THR A 825 8.15 -13.41 12.22
CA THR A 825 8.41 -13.69 13.64
C THR A 825 7.68 -14.98 14.04
N ILE A 826 8.44 -16.03 14.37
CA ILE A 826 7.91 -17.35 14.74
C ILE A 826 8.28 -17.70 16.18
N LEU A 827 9.51 -17.40 16.58
CA LEU A 827 10.02 -17.70 17.91
C LEU A 827 9.79 -16.54 18.88
N GLY A 828 9.57 -16.88 20.15
CA GLY A 828 9.54 -15.88 21.24
C GLY A 828 10.83 -15.06 21.32
N ILE A 829 11.99 -15.63 21.00
CA ILE A 829 13.26 -14.89 20.98
C ILE A 829 13.33 -13.84 19.87
N GLN A 830 12.68 -14.09 18.72
CA GLN A 830 12.56 -13.08 17.66
C GLN A 830 11.67 -11.92 18.12
N CYS A 831 10.57 -12.20 18.83
CA CYS A 831 9.73 -11.17 19.45
C CYS A 831 10.53 -10.32 20.45
N GLU A 832 11.33 -10.96 21.31
CA GLU A 832 12.15 -10.25 22.28
C GLU A 832 13.24 -9.42 21.60
N LEU A 833 13.90 -9.93 20.55
CA LEU A 833 14.83 -9.15 19.72
C LEU A 833 14.14 -7.91 19.14
N GLN A 834 13.00 -8.07 18.46
CA GLN A 834 12.27 -6.95 17.85
C GLN A 834 11.85 -5.91 18.89
N LYS A 835 11.39 -6.36 20.06
CA LYS A 835 11.05 -5.49 21.19
C LYS A 835 12.28 -4.75 21.72
N GLN A 836 13.39 -5.44 21.92
CA GLN A 836 14.65 -4.86 22.38
C GLN A 836 15.18 -3.82 21.41
N LEU A 837 15.18 -4.13 20.12
CA LEU A 837 15.60 -3.21 19.06
C LEU A 837 14.69 -1.99 18.97
N ARG A 838 13.37 -2.18 18.97
CA ARG A 838 12.39 -1.08 18.97
C ARG A 838 12.58 -0.19 20.19
N ASN A 839 12.75 -0.77 21.37
CA ASN A 839 13.00 0.00 22.60
C ASN A 839 14.35 0.72 22.59
N PHE A 840 15.37 0.13 21.95
CA PHE A 840 16.70 0.70 21.85
C PHE A 840 16.73 1.92 20.92
N ILE A 841 16.02 1.89 19.79
CA ILE A 841 15.95 3.03 18.85
C ILE A 841 14.86 4.05 19.22
N SER A 842 13.93 3.69 20.10
CA SER A 842 12.84 4.58 20.53
C SER A 842 13.36 5.78 21.32
N LEU A 843 12.89 6.96 20.90
CA LEU A 843 13.13 8.23 21.61
C LEU A 843 12.04 8.53 22.65
N ASP A 844 10.91 7.81 22.61
CA ASP A 844 9.63 8.13 23.27
C ASP A 844 9.47 7.59 24.69
N GLN A 845 10.56 7.31 25.42
CA GLN A 845 10.47 6.78 26.79
C GLN A 845 10.13 7.84 27.87
N LEU A 846 9.89 9.08 27.46
CA LEU A 846 9.10 10.02 28.26
C LEU A 846 7.62 9.79 27.89
N PRO A 847 6.62 9.88 28.78
CA PRO A 847 5.22 9.65 28.41
C PRO A 847 4.80 10.78 27.47
N MET A 848 4.91 10.56 26.17
CA MET A 848 4.99 11.65 25.19
C MET A 848 3.85 11.65 24.21
N THR A 849 3.19 10.52 24.04
CA THR A 849 2.00 10.45 23.21
C THR A 849 0.79 10.83 24.04
N PRO A 850 0.11 11.93 23.68
CA PRO A 850 -1.22 12.17 24.17
C PRO A 850 -2.08 10.94 23.81
N ARG A 851 -2.88 10.41 24.75
CA ARG A 851 -3.92 9.46 24.38
C ARG A 851 -4.98 10.22 23.60
N TYR A 852 -4.80 10.35 22.29
CA TYR A 852 -5.93 10.53 21.40
C TYR A 852 -6.84 9.34 21.66
N SER A 853 -8.14 9.58 21.83
CA SER A 853 -9.14 8.52 21.74
C SER A 853 -9.24 8.06 20.28
N ASP A 854 -8.16 7.51 19.74
CA ASP A 854 -8.23 6.65 18.58
C ASP A 854 -8.61 5.21 18.98
N GLY A 855 -8.97 5.01 20.26
CA GLY A 855 -9.92 3.99 20.71
C GLY A 855 -9.59 2.53 20.40
N LYS A 856 -8.42 2.21 19.83
CA LYS A 856 -7.99 0.86 19.47
C LYS A 856 -6.46 0.79 19.56
N CYS A 857 -5.93 -0.26 20.20
CA CYS A 857 -4.54 -0.66 19.99
C CYS A 857 -4.29 -0.74 18.47
N SER A 858 -3.32 0.02 17.95
CA SER A 858 -2.94 0.01 16.53
C SER A 858 -2.54 -1.38 16.01
N GLU A 859 -2.34 -2.37 16.89
CA GLU A 859 -2.13 -3.76 16.49
C GLU A 859 -3.38 -4.40 15.84
N GLY A 860 -4.60 -4.00 16.23
CA GLY A 860 -5.84 -4.47 15.59
C GLY A 860 -6.14 -3.80 14.25
N ALA A 861 -5.54 -2.63 13.98
CA ALA A 861 -5.70 -1.88 12.73
C ALA A 861 -4.89 -2.45 11.56
N LYS A 862 -4.05 -3.47 11.79
CA LYS A 862 -3.20 -4.04 10.73
C LYS A 862 -3.96 -4.93 9.75
N GLN A 863 -5.04 -5.59 10.16
CA GLN A 863 -5.77 -6.55 9.33
C GLN A 863 -7.07 -5.97 8.77
N LEU A 864 -7.34 -6.16 7.48
CA LEU A 864 -8.62 -5.80 6.87
C LEU A 864 -9.69 -6.72 7.46
N ARG A 865 -10.69 -6.17 8.17
CA ARG A 865 -11.81 -6.96 8.70
C ARG A 865 -13.06 -6.09 8.84
N PHE A 866 -14.19 -6.64 8.43
CA PHE A 866 -15.51 -6.01 8.49
C PHE A 866 -16.46 -6.85 9.35
N ALA A 867 -17.71 -6.42 9.45
CA ALA A 867 -18.75 -7.15 10.16
C ALA A 867 -18.77 -8.63 9.77
N ALA A 868 -18.65 -9.52 10.77
CA ALA A 868 -18.51 -10.94 10.52
C ALA A 868 -19.87 -11.58 10.20
N VAL A 869 -19.94 -12.32 9.10
CA VAL A 869 -21.08 -13.19 8.81
C VAL A 869 -20.98 -14.43 9.71
N PRO A 870 -22.09 -14.90 10.31
CA PRO A 870 -22.09 -16.15 11.06
C PRO A 870 -21.49 -17.31 10.27
N SER A 871 -20.70 -18.16 10.94
CA SER A 871 -20.10 -19.33 10.30
C SER A 871 -21.15 -20.40 10.02
N VAL A 872 -21.02 -21.08 8.86
CA VAL A 872 -21.81 -22.28 8.49
C VAL A 872 -21.81 -23.33 9.61
N PHE A 873 -20.68 -23.51 10.29
CA PHE A 873 -20.53 -24.50 11.36
C PHE A 873 -21.03 -24.03 12.73
N GLY A 874 -21.36 -22.76 12.92
CA GLY A 874 -21.70 -22.21 14.24
C GLY A 874 -20.57 -22.30 15.27
N LYS A 875 -20.92 -22.30 16.56
CA LYS A 875 -19.96 -22.47 17.67
C LYS A 875 -19.80 -23.95 18.01
N GLY A 876 -18.59 -24.37 18.39
CA GLY A 876 -18.36 -25.70 18.97
C GLY A 876 -18.01 -26.82 17.98
N ILE A 877 -17.81 -26.52 16.69
CA ILE A 877 -17.32 -27.49 15.70
C ILE A 877 -15.83 -27.24 15.42
N LYS A 878 -15.00 -28.27 15.55
CA LYS A 878 -13.60 -28.27 15.15
C LYS A 878 -13.50 -28.78 13.71
N PHE A 879 -13.36 -27.86 12.77
CA PHE A 879 -13.13 -28.16 11.35
C PHE A 879 -11.63 -28.11 11.07
N ALA A 880 -11.07 -29.17 10.50
CA ALA A 880 -9.67 -29.26 10.12
C ALA A 880 -9.52 -29.98 8.77
N ILE A 881 -8.62 -29.49 7.93
CA ILE A 881 -8.24 -30.13 6.67
C ILE A 881 -6.75 -30.48 6.76
N LYS A 882 -6.45 -31.78 6.61
CA LYS A 882 -5.08 -32.28 6.59
C LYS A 882 -4.94 -33.26 5.43
N ASP A 883 -3.97 -33.01 4.55
CA ASP A 883 -3.71 -33.83 3.35
C ASP A 883 -4.98 -34.05 2.50
N GLY A 884 -5.77 -32.99 2.30
CA GLY A 884 -7.06 -33.04 1.59
C GLY A 884 -8.21 -33.72 2.33
N ILE A 885 -8.01 -34.29 3.52
CA ILE A 885 -9.07 -34.98 4.29
C ILE A 885 -9.65 -34.03 5.34
N VAL A 886 -10.97 -33.95 5.38
CA VAL A 886 -11.73 -33.16 6.35
C VAL A 886 -12.00 -33.97 7.61
N THR A 887 -11.70 -33.37 8.77
CA THR A 887 -12.14 -33.84 10.09
C THR A 887 -13.01 -32.76 10.74
N ALA A 888 -14.19 -33.16 11.20
CA ALA A 888 -15.18 -32.25 11.78
C ALA A 888 -15.66 -32.80 13.14
N ASP A 889 -14.96 -32.43 14.21
CA ASP A 889 -15.28 -32.91 15.57
C ASP A 889 -16.28 -31.99 16.26
N ILE A 890 -17.21 -32.60 17.00
CA ILE A 890 -18.24 -31.90 17.77
C ILE A 890 -17.74 -31.71 19.20
N ILE A 891 -17.78 -30.46 19.69
CA ILE A 891 -17.58 -30.13 21.10
C ILE A 891 -18.93 -29.71 21.69
N GLY A 892 -19.18 -30.05 22.96
CA GLY A 892 -20.52 -30.05 23.60
C GLY A 892 -21.36 -28.76 23.49
N VAL A 893 -20.76 -27.63 23.09
CA VAL A 893 -21.44 -26.35 22.85
C VAL A 893 -22.12 -26.23 21.48
N ALA A 894 -21.94 -27.21 20.58
CA ALA A 894 -22.53 -27.20 19.24
C ALA A 894 -24.03 -27.50 19.26
N ASN A 895 -24.82 -26.76 18.48
CA ASN A 895 -26.25 -27.02 18.28
C ASN A 895 -26.48 -28.21 17.31
N GLU A 896 -27.70 -28.74 17.25
CA GLU A 896 -28.04 -29.92 16.43
C GLU A 896 -27.75 -29.70 14.94
N ASP A 897 -28.06 -28.52 14.40
CA ASP A 897 -27.80 -28.23 12.98
C ASP A 897 -26.31 -28.19 12.64
N SER A 898 -25.48 -27.60 13.50
CA SER A 898 -24.03 -27.64 13.39
C SER A 898 -23.49 -29.07 13.47
N ARG A 899 -24.07 -29.92 14.31
CA ARG A 899 -23.70 -31.35 14.40
C ARG A 899 -24.02 -32.09 13.11
N ARG A 900 -25.18 -31.83 12.49
CA ARG A 900 -25.56 -32.40 11.19
C ARG A 900 -24.59 -31.99 10.08
N ILE A 901 -24.27 -30.69 9.99
CA ILE A 901 -23.31 -30.18 9.00
C ILE A 901 -21.92 -30.79 9.20
N ALA A 902 -21.46 -30.88 10.45
CA ALA A 902 -20.19 -31.52 10.78
C ALA A 902 -20.17 -33.00 10.35
N ALA A 903 -21.23 -33.76 10.61
CA ALA A 903 -21.34 -35.16 10.19
C ALA A 903 -21.29 -35.34 8.67
N ILE A 904 -21.95 -34.47 7.90
CA ILE A 904 -21.91 -34.49 6.42
C ILE A 904 -20.49 -34.29 5.92
N LEU A 905 -19.74 -33.33 6.46
CA LEU A 905 -18.40 -33.00 5.99
C LEU A 905 -17.29 -33.89 6.58
N ASN A 906 -17.55 -34.58 7.68
CA ASN A 906 -16.56 -35.45 8.30
C ASN A 906 -16.15 -36.59 7.35
N ASN A 907 -14.85 -36.86 7.25
CA ASN A 907 -14.24 -37.81 6.33
C ASN A 907 -14.47 -37.51 4.83
N ALA A 908 -14.87 -36.29 4.47
CA ALA A 908 -14.90 -35.87 3.07
C ALA A 908 -13.49 -35.49 2.59
N HIS A 909 -13.23 -35.68 1.30
CA HIS A 909 -12.04 -35.20 0.61
C HIS A 909 -12.31 -33.83 0.01
N TYR A 910 -11.52 -32.83 0.37
CA TYR A 910 -11.56 -31.48 -0.20
C TYR A 910 -10.73 -31.39 -1.48
N LEU A 911 -11.31 -30.80 -2.53
CA LEU A 911 -10.58 -30.51 -3.77
C LEU A 911 -9.74 -29.24 -3.62
N GLU A 912 -8.50 -29.40 -3.15
CA GLU A 912 -7.54 -28.30 -2.97
C GLU A 912 -7.34 -27.49 -4.28
N ASN A 913 -7.28 -26.16 -4.16
CA ASN A 913 -7.10 -25.19 -5.26
C ASN A 913 -8.19 -25.22 -6.35
N LEU A 914 -9.29 -25.94 -6.14
CA LEU A 914 -10.45 -25.98 -7.05
C LEU A 914 -11.67 -25.40 -6.36
N HIS A 915 -11.61 -24.11 -6.06
CA HIS A 915 -12.75 -23.34 -5.57
C HIS A 915 -12.96 -22.11 -6.46
N PHE A 916 -14.20 -21.72 -6.68
CA PHE A 916 -14.55 -20.66 -7.63
C PHE A 916 -15.62 -19.74 -7.07
N THR A 917 -15.64 -18.49 -7.54
CA THR A 917 -16.75 -17.57 -7.27
C THR A 917 -17.76 -17.67 -8.40
N ILE A 918 -18.85 -18.40 -8.19
CA ILE A 918 -19.88 -18.66 -9.20
C ILE A 918 -21.13 -17.87 -8.82
N GLU A 919 -21.52 -16.91 -9.68
CA GLU A 919 -22.67 -16.02 -9.42
C GLU A 919 -22.58 -15.32 -8.05
N GLY A 920 -21.38 -14.89 -7.67
CA GLY A 920 -21.10 -14.24 -6.38
C GLY A 920 -20.98 -15.21 -5.19
N ARG A 921 -21.13 -16.53 -5.40
CA ARG A 921 -20.99 -17.55 -4.34
C ARG A 921 -19.60 -18.16 -4.32
N ASP A 922 -18.97 -18.13 -3.15
CA ASP A 922 -17.73 -18.85 -2.82
C ASP A 922 -17.99 -20.35 -2.77
N THR A 923 -17.69 -21.05 -3.86
CA THR A 923 -18.07 -22.44 -4.06
C THR A 923 -16.87 -23.37 -3.85
N HIS A 924 -16.98 -24.24 -2.85
CA HIS A 924 -16.00 -25.27 -2.51
C HIS A 924 -16.55 -26.66 -2.82
N TYR A 925 -15.68 -27.56 -3.25
CA TYR A 925 -16.06 -28.91 -3.66
C TYR A 925 -15.43 -29.96 -2.73
N PHE A 926 -16.28 -30.87 -2.27
CA PHE A 926 -15.94 -31.99 -1.40
C PHE A 926 -16.47 -33.29 -1.99
N ILE A 927 -15.79 -34.40 -1.69
CA ILE A 927 -16.16 -35.73 -2.17
C ILE A 927 -16.26 -36.65 -0.97
N LYS A 928 -17.35 -37.41 -0.87
CA LYS A 928 -17.55 -38.39 0.19
C LYS A 928 -17.72 -39.78 -0.42
N LEU A 929 -16.86 -40.71 0.02
CA LEU A 929 -16.83 -42.09 -0.47
C LEU A 929 -17.87 -42.99 0.24
N GLY A 930 -18.49 -42.51 1.32
CA GLY A 930 -19.53 -43.21 2.07
C GLY A 930 -20.91 -43.19 1.40
N SER A 931 -21.90 -43.79 2.07
CA SER A 931 -23.29 -43.83 1.57
C SER A 931 -24.00 -42.49 1.79
N LEU A 932 -24.67 -42.00 0.75
CA LEU A 932 -25.56 -40.84 0.83
C LEU A 932 -26.70 -41.07 1.83
N GLU A 933 -27.17 -42.30 1.96
CA GLU A 933 -28.35 -42.65 2.76
C GLU A 933 -28.10 -42.43 4.27
N GLU A 934 -26.87 -42.64 4.74
CA GLU A 934 -26.47 -42.39 6.12
C GLU A 934 -26.55 -40.89 6.46
N ASP A 935 -26.05 -40.04 5.56
CA ASP A 935 -26.09 -38.58 5.75
C ASP A 935 -27.51 -38.01 5.59
N LEU A 936 -28.32 -38.58 4.70
CA LEU A 936 -29.73 -38.21 4.54
C LEU A 936 -30.58 -38.60 5.76
N ALA A 937 -30.29 -39.75 6.38
CA ALA A 937 -30.96 -40.19 7.60
C ALA A 937 -30.72 -39.20 8.75
N LEU A 938 -29.50 -38.67 8.89
CA LEU A 938 -29.16 -37.63 9.87
C LEU A 938 -29.90 -36.30 9.61
N MET A 939 -30.24 -36.03 8.36
CA MET A 939 -31.00 -34.84 7.93
C MET A 939 -32.52 -35.02 8.02
N GLY A 940 -33.03 -36.24 8.24
CA GLY A 940 -34.47 -36.52 8.32
C GLY A 940 -35.26 -36.18 7.04
N SER A 941 -34.65 -36.27 5.85
CA SER A 941 -35.28 -35.94 4.57
C SER A 941 -34.84 -36.88 3.45
N THR A 942 -35.77 -37.21 2.55
CA THR A 942 -35.56 -38.08 1.38
C THR A 942 -35.33 -37.31 0.07
N GLY A 943 -35.32 -35.97 0.09
CA GLY A 943 -34.96 -35.13 -1.07
C GLY A 943 -35.46 -33.68 -0.99
N GLY A 944 -34.85 -32.77 -1.76
CA GLY A 944 -35.30 -31.38 -1.91
C GLY A 944 -34.46 -30.32 -1.20
N ARG A 945 -35.01 -29.11 -1.09
CA ARG A 945 -34.38 -27.92 -0.46
C ARG A 945 -34.93 -27.72 0.96
N ARG A 946 -34.05 -27.53 1.95
CA ARG A 946 -34.41 -27.27 3.35
C ARG A 946 -33.55 -26.15 3.93
N ILE A 947 -34.14 -25.28 4.73
CA ILE A 947 -33.39 -24.26 5.50
C ILE A 947 -33.33 -24.72 6.95
N LEU A 948 -32.11 -24.77 7.50
CA LEU A 948 -31.83 -25.08 8.91
C LEU A 948 -32.08 -23.87 9.82
N GLU A 949 -32.21 -24.05 11.13
CA GLU A 949 -32.49 -22.97 12.09
C GLU A 949 -31.35 -21.95 12.15
N ASN A 950 -30.13 -22.39 11.87
CA ASN A 950 -28.96 -21.53 11.73
C ASN A 950 -28.90 -20.75 10.39
N GLY A 951 -29.93 -20.87 9.54
CA GLY A 951 -30.05 -20.17 8.26
C GLY A 951 -29.24 -20.80 7.11
N VAL A 952 -28.71 -22.02 7.29
CA VAL A 952 -28.03 -22.75 6.23
C VAL A 952 -29.06 -23.43 5.32
N ASN A 953 -28.96 -23.17 4.02
CA ASN A 953 -29.79 -23.78 2.99
C ASN A 953 -29.13 -25.07 2.48
N VAL A 954 -29.79 -26.20 2.69
CA VAL A 954 -29.35 -27.53 2.27
C VAL A 954 -30.18 -27.98 1.08
N THR A 955 -29.52 -28.27 -0.04
CA THR A 955 -30.18 -28.74 -1.25
C THR A 955 -29.62 -30.10 -1.64
N VAL A 956 -30.48 -31.09 -1.78
CA VAL A 956 -30.09 -32.44 -2.21
C VAL A 956 -30.54 -32.62 -3.66
N SER A 957 -29.60 -32.97 -4.55
CA SER A 957 -29.90 -33.24 -5.96
C SER A 957 -29.22 -34.52 -6.44
N GLN A 958 -29.86 -35.21 -7.38
CA GLN A 958 -29.24 -36.30 -8.13
C GLN A 958 -29.00 -35.79 -9.55
N MET A 959 -27.73 -35.67 -9.92
CA MET A 959 -27.32 -35.12 -11.20
C MET A 959 -26.86 -36.24 -12.11
N THR A 960 -27.15 -36.08 -13.40
CA THR A 960 -26.64 -36.94 -14.46
C THR A 960 -25.71 -36.11 -15.33
N SER A 961 -24.43 -36.47 -15.42
CA SER A 961 -23.45 -35.76 -16.24
C SER A 961 -22.73 -36.69 -17.21
N VAL A 962 -22.33 -36.15 -18.35
CA VAL A 962 -21.56 -36.88 -19.38
C VAL A 962 -20.08 -36.51 -19.21
N LEU A 963 -19.29 -37.45 -18.69
CA LEU A 963 -17.85 -37.30 -18.49
C LEU A 963 -17.12 -38.22 -19.49
N GLY A 964 -16.32 -37.64 -20.38
CA GLY A 964 -15.56 -38.41 -21.39
C GLY A 964 -16.43 -39.31 -22.28
N GLY A 965 -17.65 -38.88 -22.61
CA GLY A 965 -18.61 -39.66 -23.41
C GLY A 965 -19.40 -40.74 -22.65
N ARG A 966 -19.24 -40.86 -21.32
CA ARG A 966 -20.02 -41.77 -20.47
C ARG A 966 -20.96 -41.01 -19.54
N THR A 967 -22.23 -41.41 -19.54
CA THR A 967 -23.26 -40.86 -18.65
C THR A 967 -23.10 -41.45 -17.25
N ARG A 968 -22.90 -40.60 -16.23
CA ARG A 968 -22.86 -41.01 -14.81
C ARG A 968 -23.90 -40.27 -14.01
N ARG A 969 -24.44 -40.96 -13.00
CA ARG A 969 -25.36 -40.39 -12.01
C ARG A 969 -24.63 -40.30 -10.68
N PHE A 970 -24.57 -39.10 -10.12
CA PHE A 970 -23.99 -38.83 -8.81
C PHE A 970 -24.97 -38.00 -7.99
N ALA A 971 -24.86 -38.09 -6.67
CA ALA A 971 -25.66 -37.30 -5.76
C ALA A 971 -24.84 -36.13 -5.22
N ASP A 972 -25.54 -35.03 -4.90
CA ASP A 972 -24.97 -33.78 -4.44
C ASP A 972 -25.75 -33.26 -3.25
N ILE A 973 -25.02 -32.93 -2.18
CA ILE A 973 -25.54 -32.15 -1.08
C ILE A 973 -24.86 -30.78 -1.12
N GLN A 974 -25.64 -29.75 -1.41
CA GLN A 974 -25.19 -28.36 -1.40
C GLN A 974 -25.58 -27.71 -0.07
N LEU A 975 -24.59 -27.18 0.66
CA LEU A 975 -24.75 -26.42 1.89
C LEU A 975 -24.42 -24.95 1.61
N GLN A 976 -25.40 -24.07 1.70
CA GLN A 976 -25.24 -22.65 1.38
C GLN A 976 -25.58 -21.76 2.58
N HIS A 977 -24.70 -20.80 2.88
CA HIS A 977 -24.96 -19.75 3.87
C HIS A 977 -24.41 -18.41 3.38
N GLY A 978 -25.31 -17.47 3.08
CA GLY A 978 -24.94 -16.21 2.44
C GLY A 978 -24.19 -16.46 1.12
N ALA A 979 -22.97 -15.90 1.02
CA ALA A 979 -22.10 -16.08 -0.13
C ALA A 979 -21.31 -17.40 -0.10
N LEU A 980 -21.28 -18.16 0.99
CA LEU A 980 -20.51 -19.40 1.08
C LEU A 980 -21.34 -20.61 0.63
N CYS A 981 -20.74 -21.49 -0.17
CA CYS A 981 -21.39 -22.66 -0.74
C CYS A 981 -20.45 -23.87 -0.72
N PHE A 982 -20.86 -24.96 -0.08
CA PHE A 982 -20.14 -26.23 -0.08
C PHE A 982 -20.94 -27.26 -0.87
N ASN A 983 -20.33 -27.84 -1.89
CA ASN A 983 -20.92 -28.93 -2.67
C ASN A 983 -20.24 -30.24 -2.26
N VAL A 984 -21.02 -31.20 -1.76
CA VAL A 984 -20.54 -32.52 -1.34
C VAL A 984 -21.06 -33.57 -2.30
N ARG A 985 -20.15 -34.19 -3.05
CA ARG A 985 -20.43 -35.16 -4.10
C ARG A 985 -20.29 -36.60 -3.60
N TYR A 986 -21.23 -37.45 -4.00
CA TYR A 986 -21.28 -38.88 -3.66
C TYR A 986 -21.32 -39.75 -4.91
N GLY A 987 -20.70 -40.94 -4.84
CA GLY A 987 -20.72 -41.93 -5.93
C GLY A 987 -19.75 -41.64 -7.08
N THR A 988 -18.69 -40.85 -6.83
CA THR A 988 -17.62 -40.54 -7.79
C THR A 988 -16.25 -40.71 -7.15
N THR A 989 -15.21 -40.83 -7.98
CA THR A 989 -13.82 -40.84 -7.52
C THR A 989 -13.22 -39.43 -7.51
N LEU A 990 -12.13 -39.24 -6.78
CA LEU A 990 -11.42 -37.96 -6.68
C LEU A 990 -11.02 -37.39 -8.05
N GLU A 991 -10.44 -38.24 -8.90
CA GLU A 991 -9.97 -37.84 -10.24
C GLU A 991 -11.12 -37.51 -11.20
N GLU A 992 -12.24 -38.22 -11.09
CA GLU A 992 -13.41 -37.96 -11.93
C GLU A 992 -14.06 -36.62 -11.64
N GLU A 993 -14.31 -36.30 -10.36
CA GLU A 993 -14.90 -35.02 -9.98
C GLU A 993 -13.92 -33.86 -10.23
N LYS A 994 -12.63 -34.07 -10.02
CA LYS A 994 -11.59 -33.09 -10.38
C LYS A 994 -11.67 -32.72 -11.86
N ASN A 995 -11.70 -33.72 -12.74
CA ASN A 995 -11.83 -33.50 -14.19
C ASN A 995 -13.19 -32.87 -14.55
N HIS A 996 -14.25 -33.24 -13.85
CA HIS A 996 -15.58 -32.67 -14.04
C HIS A 996 -15.62 -31.17 -13.73
N VAL A 997 -15.13 -30.78 -12.55
CA VAL A 997 -15.07 -29.40 -12.09
C VAL A 997 -14.22 -28.55 -13.03
N LEU A 998 -13.09 -29.08 -13.50
CA LEU A 998 -12.21 -28.41 -14.47
C LEU A 998 -12.90 -28.19 -15.83
N GLU A 999 -13.60 -29.18 -16.37
CA GLU A 999 -14.30 -29.01 -17.65
C GLU A 999 -15.45 -28.00 -17.55
N ILE A 1000 -16.21 -28.00 -16.44
CA ILE A 1000 -17.24 -26.97 -16.22
C ILE A 1000 -16.59 -25.59 -16.09
N ALA A 1001 -15.47 -25.48 -15.36
CA ALA A 1001 -14.75 -24.22 -15.23
C ALA A 1001 -14.27 -23.70 -16.60
N ARG A 1002 -13.70 -24.57 -17.44
CA ARG A 1002 -13.30 -24.25 -18.81
C ARG A 1002 -14.49 -23.77 -19.65
N GLN A 1003 -15.62 -24.47 -19.61
CA GLN A 1003 -16.82 -24.06 -20.34
C GLN A 1003 -17.29 -22.66 -19.92
N ARG A 1004 -17.25 -22.34 -18.62
CA ARG A 1004 -17.54 -20.99 -18.11
C ARG A 1004 -16.55 -19.96 -18.64
N ALA A 1005 -15.24 -20.24 -18.55
CA ALA A 1005 -14.19 -19.33 -19.01
C ALA A 1005 -14.34 -18.99 -20.50
N VAL A 1006 -14.48 -20.02 -21.34
CA VAL A 1006 -14.61 -19.86 -22.80
C VAL A 1006 -15.93 -19.15 -23.17
N ALA A 1007 -17.05 -19.51 -22.55
CA ALA A 1007 -18.33 -18.84 -22.81
C ALA A 1007 -18.31 -17.35 -22.41
N GLN A 1008 -17.73 -17.04 -21.25
CA GLN A 1008 -17.56 -15.66 -20.79
C GLN A 1008 -16.60 -14.87 -21.68
N ALA A 1009 -15.51 -15.47 -22.15
CA ALA A 1009 -14.58 -14.84 -23.07
C ALA A 1009 -15.28 -14.47 -24.39
N TRP A 1010 -16.05 -15.38 -24.99
CA TRP A 1010 -16.82 -15.10 -26.20
C TRP A 1010 -17.86 -13.99 -25.98
N THR A 1011 -18.55 -14.01 -24.85
CA THR A 1011 -19.54 -12.97 -24.50
C THR A 1011 -18.87 -11.60 -24.35
N LYS A 1012 -17.69 -11.54 -23.72
CA LYS A 1012 -16.89 -10.31 -23.60
C LYS A 1012 -16.45 -9.81 -24.97
N GLU A 1013 -15.93 -10.69 -25.83
CA GLU A 1013 -15.46 -10.32 -27.17
C GLU A 1013 -16.60 -9.83 -28.05
N GLN A 1014 -17.76 -10.51 -28.03
CA GLN A 1014 -18.96 -10.06 -28.73
C GLN A 1014 -19.41 -8.68 -28.25
N ARG A 1015 -19.43 -8.44 -26.93
CA ARG A 1015 -19.81 -7.15 -26.35
C ARG A 1015 -18.85 -6.04 -26.77
N ARG A 1016 -17.53 -6.27 -26.75
CA ARG A 1016 -16.52 -5.31 -27.24
C ARG A 1016 -16.82 -4.85 -28.66
N LEU A 1017 -17.10 -5.81 -29.56
CA LEU A 1017 -17.42 -5.48 -30.95
C LEU A 1017 -18.77 -4.77 -31.11
N GLN A 1018 -19.80 -5.14 -30.32
CA GLN A 1018 -21.09 -4.43 -30.31
C GLN A 1018 -20.94 -2.97 -29.88
N GLU A 1019 -20.01 -2.70 -28.97
CA GLU A 1019 -19.69 -1.36 -28.48
C GLU A 1019 -18.73 -0.60 -29.43
N GLY A 1020 -18.35 -1.21 -30.55
CA GLY A 1020 -17.47 -0.59 -31.54
C GLY A 1020 -16.00 -0.53 -31.12
N GLU A 1021 -15.60 -1.26 -30.08
CA GLU A 1021 -14.22 -1.35 -29.59
C GLU A 1021 -13.36 -2.28 -30.47
N GLU A 1022 -12.05 -2.32 -30.23
CA GLU A 1022 -11.17 -3.33 -30.83
C GLU A 1022 -11.35 -4.69 -30.15
N GLY A 1023 -11.41 -5.75 -30.95
CA GLY A 1023 -11.38 -7.12 -30.42
C GLY A 1023 -10.02 -7.42 -29.80
N ILE A 1024 -9.97 -8.39 -28.87
CA ILE A 1024 -8.71 -8.93 -28.33
C ILE A 1024 -7.87 -9.53 -29.46
N ARG A 1025 -8.53 -10.01 -30.52
CA ARG A 1025 -7.90 -10.46 -31.76
C ARG A 1025 -8.32 -9.57 -32.93
N ALA A 1026 -7.42 -9.43 -33.91
CA ALA A 1026 -7.74 -8.83 -35.20
C ALA A 1026 -8.66 -9.76 -36.01
N TRP A 1027 -9.97 -9.50 -35.95
CA TRP A 1027 -10.99 -10.19 -36.74
C TRP A 1027 -11.17 -9.55 -38.12
N THR A 1028 -11.34 -10.36 -39.15
CA THR A 1028 -11.80 -9.88 -40.48
C THR A 1028 -13.26 -9.42 -40.41
N ASP A 1029 -13.72 -8.63 -41.38
CA ASP A 1029 -15.09 -8.09 -41.33
C ASP A 1029 -16.17 -9.19 -41.42
N GLY A 1030 -15.91 -10.26 -42.17
CA GLY A 1030 -16.79 -11.44 -42.18
C GLY A 1030 -16.85 -12.15 -40.82
N GLU A 1031 -15.71 -12.32 -40.16
CA GLU A 1031 -15.63 -12.92 -38.82
C GLU A 1031 -16.30 -12.04 -37.76
N LYS A 1032 -16.16 -10.71 -37.85
CA LYS A 1032 -16.87 -9.76 -36.96
C LYS A 1032 -18.39 -9.90 -37.10
N GLN A 1033 -18.91 -9.95 -38.32
CA GLN A 1033 -20.35 -10.13 -38.55
C GLN A 1033 -20.84 -11.49 -38.04
N GLN A 1034 -20.04 -12.54 -38.20
CA GLN A 1034 -20.35 -13.85 -37.65
C GLN A 1034 -20.38 -13.82 -36.11
N LEU A 1035 -19.41 -13.18 -35.47
CA LEU A 1035 -19.35 -13.05 -34.02
C LEU A 1035 -20.53 -12.23 -33.47
N LEU A 1036 -20.90 -11.14 -34.14
CA LEU A 1036 -22.04 -10.32 -33.77
C LEU A 1036 -23.37 -11.09 -33.87
N SER A 1037 -23.55 -11.90 -34.91
CA SER A 1037 -24.79 -12.65 -35.17
C SER A 1037 -24.93 -13.95 -34.36
N THR A 1038 -23.84 -14.71 -34.21
CA THR A 1038 -23.86 -16.06 -33.62
C THR A 1038 -23.22 -16.14 -32.23
N GLY A 1039 -22.47 -15.12 -31.82
CA GLY A 1039 -21.69 -15.12 -30.57
C GLY A 1039 -20.38 -15.91 -30.62
N ARG A 1040 -20.05 -16.55 -31.75
CA ARG A 1040 -18.79 -17.27 -31.97
C ARG A 1040 -18.29 -17.09 -33.41
N VAL A 1041 -17.05 -17.48 -33.68
CA VAL A 1041 -16.48 -17.50 -35.04
C VAL A 1041 -16.13 -18.94 -35.42
N GLN A 1042 -16.56 -19.38 -36.60
CA GLN A 1042 -16.33 -20.75 -37.02
C GLN A 1042 -14.84 -21.02 -37.24
N GLY A 1043 -14.36 -22.17 -36.74
CA GLY A 1043 -12.94 -22.55 -36.83
C GLY A 1043 -12.05 -22.00 -35.72
N TYR A 1044 -12.60 -21.16 -34.83
CA TYR A 1044 -11.92 -20.64 -33.65
C TYR A 1044 -12.45 -21.27 -32.37
N ASP A 1045 -11.56 -21.55 -31.43
CA ASP A 1045 -11.92 -21.90 -30.06
C ASP A 1045 -11.05 -21.15 -29.05
N GLY A 1046 -11.49 -21.13 -27.79
CA GLY A 1046 -10.77 -20.49 -26.68
C GLY A 1046 -9.80 -21.45 -26.01
N TYR A 1047 -8.53 -21.04 -25.92
CA TYR A 1047 -7.46 -21.79 -25.27
C TYR A 1047 -6.83 -20.98 -24.15
N PHE A 1048 -6.37 -21.65 -23.10
CA PHE A 1048 -5.68 -20.97 -22.00
C PHE A 1048 -4.30 -20.47 -22.42
N VAL A 1049 -3.91 -19.29 -21.93
CA VAL A 1049 -2.54 -18.76 -22.10
C VAL A 1049 -1.63 -19.31 -21.02
N LEU A 1050 -1.98 -19.10 -19.76
CA LEU A 1050 -1.33 -19.74 -18.61
C LEU A 1050 -1.90 -21.14 -18.41
N SER A 1051 -1.03 -22.13 -18.22
CA SER A 1051 -1.42 -23.54 -18.08
C SER A 1051 -2.30 -23.76 -16.85
N VAL A 1052 -3.53 -24.25 -17.06
CA VAL A 1052 -4.46 -24.60 -15.99
C VAL A 1052 -4.06 -25.86 -15.23
N GLU A 1053 -3.15 -26.67 -15.76
CA GLU A 1053 -2.58 -27.81 -15.03
C GLU A 1053 -1.67 -27.33 -13.89
N GLN A 1054 -0.99 -26.20 -14.07
CA GLN A 1054 -0.15 -25.55 -13.05
C GLN A 1054 -0.97 -24.59 -12.17
N TYR A 1055 -1.95 -23.91 -12.76
CA TYR A 1055 -2.76 -22.88 -12.11
C TYR A 1055 -4.24 -23.23 -12.18
N LEU A 1056 -4.65 -24.21 -11.38
CA LEU A 1056 -6.03 -24.69 -11.32
C LEU A 1056 -7.03 -23.55 -11.01
N GLU A 1057 -6.60 -22.56 -10.22
CA GLU A 1057 -7.40 -21.40 -9.81
C GLU A 1057 -7.78 -20.47 -10.96
N LEU A 1058 -7.11 -20.57 -12.12
CA LEU A 1058 -7.39 -19.78 -13.33
C LEU A 1058 -8.33 -20.50 -14.30
N SER A 1059 -8.82 -21.69 -13.95
CA SER A 1059 -9.61 -22.53 -14.85
C SER A 1059 -10.97 -21.95 -15.24
N ASP A 1060 -11.51 -21.00 -14.48
CA ASP A 1060 -12.74 -20.26 -14.80
C ASP A 1060 -12.48 -18.82 -15.27
N SER A 1061 -11.21 -18.42 -15.47
CA SER A 1061 -10.84 -17.06 -15.83
C SER A 1061 -10.99 -16.80 -17.33
N ALA A 1062 -11.98 -15.98 -17.70
CA ALA A 1062 -12.16 -15.53 -19.07
C ALA A 1062 -11.00 -14.67 -19.60
N ASN A 1063 -10.26 -13.98 -18.71
CA ASN A 1063 -9.13 -13.14 -19.10
C ASN A 1063 -7.85 -13.95 -19.37
N ASN A 1064 -7.83 -15.24 -19.05
CA ASN A 1064 -6.76 -16.17 -19.41
C ASN A 1064 -7.04 -16.92 -20.74
N ILE A 1065 -8.10 -16.55 -21.47
CA ILE A 1065 -8.50 -17.19 -22.73
C ILE A 1065 -8.01 -16.38 -23.92
N HIS A 1066 -7.40 -17.07 -24.89
CA HIS A 1066 -7.06 -16.53 -26.20
C HIS A 1066 -7.73 -17.34 -27.31
N PHE A 1067 -8.27 -16.66 -28.33
CA PHE A 1067 -8.97 -17.30 -29.44
C PHE A 1067 -8.00 -17.71 -30.54
N MET A 1068 -7.95 -19.01 -30.86
CA MET A 1068 -7.02 -19.56 -31.86
C MET A 1068 -7.70 -20.55 -32.79
N ARG A 1069 -7.15 -20.70 -34.00
CA ARG A 1069 -7.53 -21.78 -34.95
C ARG A 1069 -6.77 -23.06 -34.62
N GLN A 1070 -7.33 -24.21 -34.99
CA GLN A 1070 -6.64 -25.51 -34.80
C GLN A 1070 -5.27 -25.58 -35.47
N SER A 1071 -5.08 -24.89 -36.60
CA SER A 1071 -3.80 -24.79 -37.31
C SER A 1071 -2.71 -24.01 -36.55
N GLU A 1072 -3.07 -23.21 -35.56
CA GLU A 1072 -2.15 -22.33 -34.81
C GLU A 1072 -1.62 -23.00 -33.54
N ILE A 1073 -2.24 -24.09 -33.08
CA ILE A 1073 -1.93 -24.77 -31.82
C ILE A 1073 -0.50 -25.32 -31.80
N GLY A 1074 0.03 -25.77 -32.94
CA GLY A 1074 1.36 -26.39 -33.04
C GLY A 1074 2.54 -25.42 -33.19
N ARG A 1075 2.31 -24.10 -33.13
CA ARG A 1075 3.36 -23.05 -33.26
C ARG A 1075 3.76 -22.42 -31.93
N ARG A 1076 3.27 -22.93 -30.80
CA ARG A 1076 3.44 -22.36 -29.46
C ARG A 1076 4.51 -23.07 -28.64
#